data_AF-A0A1Y2CWG5-F1
#
_entry.id   AF-A0A1Y2CWG5-F1
#
_cell.length_a   1.000
_cell.length_b   1.000
_cell.length_c   1.000
_cell.angle_alpha   90.00
_cell.angle_beta   90.00
_cell.angle_gamma   90.00
#
_symmetry.space_group_name_H-M   'P 1'
#
loop_
_entity.id
_entity.type
_entity.pdbx_description
1 polymer ?
#
loop_
_entity_poly.entity_id
_entity_poly.type
_entity_poly.pdbx_seq_one_letter_code
_entity_poly.pdbx_strand_id
1 'polypeptide(L)'
;MGLSSLLEKAHLSHKDEDPEHPPSATLAPGQGEAAEDDSDAASDSDDDDDEASKKALRTYDIVVRNSTTFPIQMVAWPVRASKNSDYELTTYRGAKIHTEVPPSGTIFTDEEVKLGTTRGPRGLDFRKRWVWVYFDLVTPHRKIHLQGFVKTDRKGIEVASLGRTDLDSTKDNHQSSGSLGSVIIDNDSTPRRAIFVVDASLKDVENTVDDTTEGRKVSSIRGKGIETNSWVSLGEGRSSLIVGKEARYHEYADPVHPARLSTLRTSVHRIDGVGSKTVAAFVEHGGNEWWKGLIKVHPVTGIATGKGFDSTSESTVVFHPTPKIGAINYGFHDAGEGRRSQIYLYATPDQSNWLGDFIAEDPRWLEKPFSVLALPAAHDAGMYGPLDGGLAALIEEGHLGNALANHVAANIASPVIRSLVDLLELIKLRPERVIGNIAMTQKDSIEDQLKIGVRFFDFRPGFAFHDVIHTRKGRIHHQHAIVPGCTYLTFLLDILNFLATRPSEIVVVELKSDGFVIREDKLREGKLVVYSMIPSPAELDEVWEEARNLAELESAREIVRGGPEDMSRSIGELIKEKRRIIVVDQVHQPGCWVRGDSYDHVAYNTDEPAPIIASLEKTHAESSHAEEAPTEGKPPRGCIYQLQATPTANLLDDVFASLTYSDSSSLLTYVK
;
A
#
# COMPACT_ATOMS: atom_id res chain seq x y z
N MET A 1 -18.70 -22.23 -16.69
CA MET A 1 -18.71 -22.45 -18.16
C MET A 1 -17.42 -23.16 -18.52
N GLY A 2 -17.48 -24.32 -19.19
CA GLY A 2 -16.37 -25.27 -19.26
C GLY A 2 -15.23 -24.89 -20.21
N LEU A 3 -14.00 -25.27 -19.82
CA LEU A 3 -12.69 -25.06 -20.47
C LEU A 3 -12.60 -25.40 -21.97
N SER A 4 -13.56 -26.14 -22.52
CA SER A 4 -13.56 -26.56 -23.93
C SER A 4 -13.73 -25.38 -24.90
N SER A 5 -14.52 -24.36 -24.56
CA SER A 5 -14.85 -23.29 -25.51
C SER A 5 -13.76 -22.22 -25.69
N LEU A 6 -12.76 -22.18 -24.81
CA LEU A 6 -11.64 -21.22 -24.89
C LEU A 6 -10.51 -21.73 -25.78
N LEU A 7 -10.32 -23.05 -25.89
CA LEU A 7 -9.27 -23.65 -26.72
C LEU A 7 -9.65 -23.72 -28.22
N GLU A 8 -10.93 -23.76 -28.55
CA GLU A 8 -11.39 -23.72 -29.95
C GLU A 8 -11.13 -22.37 -30.64
N LYS A 9 -11.06 -21.28 -29.86
CA LYS A 9 -10.79 -19.93 -30.42
C LYS A 9 -9.31 -19.65 -30.68
N ALA A 10 -8.40 -20.50 -30.22
CA ALA A 10 -6.95 -20.34 -30.42
C ALA A 10 -6.41 -21.10 -31.65
N HIS A 11 -7.26 -21.80 -32.42
CA HIS A 11 -6.82 -22.67 -33.52
C HIS A 11 -7.38 -22.36 -34.92
N LEU A 12 -7.97 -21.18 -35.12
CA LEU A 12 -8.38 -20.74 -36.46
C LEU A 12 -7.72 -19.42 -36.84
N SER A 13 -6.46 -19.52 -37.28
CA SER A 13 -5.84 -18.52 -38.14
C SER A 13 -5.11 -19.21 -39.30
N HIS A 14 -5.78 -19.35 -40.45
CA HIS A 14 -5.11 -19.34 -41.75
C HIS A 14 -6.12 -19.16 -42.90
N LYS A 15 -5.99 -18.02 -43.60
CA LYS A 15 -6.29 -17.72 -45.02
C LYS A 15 -7.77 -17.76 -45.47
N ASP A 16 -8.33 -16.84 -46.27
CA ASP A 16 -7.82 -16.11 -47.45
C ASP A 16 -8.44 -14.68 -47.60
N GLU A 17 -7.82 -13.88 -48.48
CA GLU A 17 -8.25 -12.60 -49.11
C GLU A 17 -9.58 -12.81 -49.90
N ASP A 18 -10.49 -11.87 -50.22
CA ASP A 18 -10.40 -10.46 -50.65
C ASP A 18 -11.87 -9.86 -50.66
N PRO A 19 -12.24 -8.72 -51.32
CA PRO A 19 -12.99 -7.62 -50.70
C PRO A 19 -14.43 -7.43 -51.22
N GLU A 20 -15.30 -6.69 -50.51
CA GLU A 20 -16.28 -5.76 -51.12
C GLU A 20 -17.23 -5.07 -50.11
N HIS A 21 -17.35 -3.75 -50.30
CA HIS A 21 -18.43 -2.81 -49.97
C HIS A 21 -18.90 -2.50 -48.52
N PRO A 22 -19.11 -1.19 -48.20
CA PRO A 22 -19.60 -0.72 -46.91
C PRO A 22 -21.12 -0.50 -46.91
N PRO A 23 -21.78 -0.40 -45.73
CA PRO A 23 -23.02 0.35 -45.64
C PRO A 23 -22.86 1.60 -44.79
N SER A 24 -23.11 2.72 -45.47
CA SER A 24 -23.65 3.96 -44.91
C SER A 24 -25.03 3.70 -44.31
N ALA A 25 -25.35 4.31 -43.16
CA ALA A 25 -26.70 4.85 -42.85
C ALA A 25 -26.71 5.50 -41.45
N THR A 26 -26.71 6.83 -41.34
CA THR A 26 -27.86 7.76 -41.27
C THR A 26 -28.23 8.15 -39.83
N LEU A 27 -28.12 9.45 -39.59
CA LEU A 27 -28.67 10.19 -38.46
C LEU A 27 -30.20 10.27 -38.57
N ALA A 28 -30.91 10.10 -37.46
CA ALA A 28 -32.21 10.72 -37.23
C ALA A 28 -32.50 10.89 -35.72
N PRO A 29 -33.29 11.91 -35.32
CA PRO A 29 -33.38 12.41 -33.94
C PRO A 29 -34.70 12.04 -33.22
N GLY A 30 -34.71 12.15 -31.89
CA GLY A 30 -35.90 12.16 -31.00
C GLY A 30 -35.45 11.95 -29.55
N GLN A 31 -35.49 12.96 -28.66
CA GLN A 31 -36.61 13.53 -27.88
C GLN A 31 -37.34 12.56 -26.93
N GLY A 32 -37.41 12.96 -25.64
CA GLY A 32 -38.37 12.53 -24.61
C GLY A 32 -37.81 11.54 -23.58
N GLU A 33 -37.23 11.98 -22.46
CA GLU A 33 -37.88 12.31 -21.16
C GLU A 33 -37.93 11.15 -20.15
N ALA A 34 -37.26 11.34 -19.00
CA ALA A 34 -37.78 11.19 -17.63
C ALA A 34 -36.62 10.87 -16.65
N ALA A 35 -36.15 11.87 -15.92
CA ALA A 35 -35.32 11.69 -14.72
C ALA A 35 -35.85 12.64 -13.64
N GLU A 36 -36.26 12.04 -12.51
CA GLU A 36 -36.74 12.72 -11.32
C GLU A 36 -35.62 13.40 -10.52
N ASP A 37 -36.05 14.42 -9.77
CA ASP A 37 -35.31 15.51 -9.14
C ASP A 37 -34.30 15.11 -8.04
N ASP A 38 -33.14 15.79 -8.06
CA ASP A 38 -32.51 16.32 -6.84
C ASP A 38 -31.49 17.43 -7.20
N SER A 39 -31.92 18.43 -7.97
CA SER A 39 -31.09 19.59 -8.32
C SER A 39 -31.74 20.91 -7.90
N ASP A 40 -31.22 21.49 -6.82
CA ASP A 40 -31.40 22.88 -6.40
C ASP A 40 -30.68 23.86 -7.38
N ALA A 41 -31.00 23.77 -8.66
CA ALA A 41 -30.58 24.71 -9.70
C ALA A 41 -31.79 25.60 -10.06
N ALA A 42 -31.89 26.75 -9.37
CA ALA A 42 -32.87 27.76 -9.73
C ALA A 42 -32.67 28.23 -11.18
N SER A 43 -33.62 27.89 -12.04
CA SER A 43 -33.82 28.42 -13.38
C SER A 43 -34.36 29.85 -13.28
N ASP A 44 -33.58 30.84 -13.73
CA ASP A 44 -34.09 32.18 -14.05
C ASP A 44 -34.32 32.23 -15.58
N SER A 45 -35.54 31.92 -16.01
CA SER A 45 -36.12 32.47 -17.24
C SER A 45 -37.13 33.52 -16.79
N ASP A 46 -37.06 34.72 -17.36
CA ASP A 46 -38.19 35.60 -17.65
C ASP A 46 -37.63 36.86 -18.33
N ASP A 47 -37.92 36.97 -19.63
CA ASP A 47 -37.99 38.24 -20.35
C ASP A 47 -39.36 38.87 -20.03
N ASP A 48 -39.39 40.20 -20.01
CA ASP A 48 -40.53 41.11 -19.79
C ASP A 48 -40.98 41.31 -18.33
N ASP A 49 -40.46 42.38 -17.69
CA ASP A 49 -41.29 43.37 -16.96
C ASP A 49 -40.47 44.56 -16.37
N ASP A 50 -40.93 45.75 -16.73
CA ASP A 50 -40.85 47.09 -16.10
C ASP A 50 -39.53 47.79 -15.69
N GLU A 51 -39.34 48.94 -16.35
CA GLU A 51 -38.21 49.88 -16.34
C GLU A 51 -38.02 50.73 -15.05
N ALA A 52 -38.81 50.51 -13.98
CA ALA A 52 -38.92 51.48 -12.88
C ALA A 52 -38.30 51.07 -11.53
N SER A 53 -37.67 49.89 -11.38
CA SER A 53 -36.92 49.57 -10.14
C SER A 53 -35.61 48.82 -10.39
N LYS A 54 -34.60 49.55 -10.88
CA LYS A 54 -33.18 49.16 -10.85
C LYS A 54 -32.70 49.04 -9.39
N LYS A 55 -33.07 47.98 -8.69
CA LYS A 55 -32.35 47.47 -7.52
C LYS A 55 -31.06 46.86 -8.08
N ALA A 56 -30.03 47.70 -8.23
CA ALA A 56 -28.79 47.40 -8.94
C ALA A 56 -28.37 45.94 -8.76
N LEU A 57 -28.48 45.16 -9.84
CA LEU A 57 -27.88 43.83 -9.90
C LEU A 57 -26.41 44.02 -9.53
N ARG A 58 -26.00 43.50 -8.37
CA ARG A 58 -24.59 43.57 -7.96
C ARG A 58 -23.82 42.61 -8.82
N THR A 59 -23.29 43.16 -9.90
CA THR A 59 -22.41 42.48 -10.84
C THR A 59 -20.97 42.63 -10.38
N TYR A 60 -20.22 41.56 -10.54
CA TYR A 60 -18.82 41.46 -10.18
C TYR A 60 -18.03 41.05 -11.41
N ASP A 61 -17.12 41.91 -11.84
CA ASP A 61 -16.19 41.61 -12.91
C ASP A 61 -14.99 40.84 -12.35
N ILE A 62 -14.69 39.74 -13.02
CA ILE A 62 -13.53 38.90 -12.76
C ILE A 62 -12.47 39.29 -13.78
N VAL A 63 -11.34 39.80 -13.29
CA VAL A 63 -10.32 40.43 -14.13
C VAL A 63 -8.97 39.82 -13.80
N VAL A 64 -8.16 39.57 -14.82
CA VAL A 64 -6.73 39.27 -14.67
C VAL A 64 -5.96 40.50 -15.08
N ARG A 65 -5.08 40.98 -14.20
CA ARG A 65 -4.07 41.98 -14.54
C ARG A 65 -2.74 41.25 -14.73
N ASN A 66 -2.27 41.19 -15.97
CA ASN A 66 -1.02 40.57 -16.34
C ASN A 66 0.07 41.62 -16.47
N SER A 67 0.91 41.75 -15.44
CA SER A 67 2.09 42.61 -15.44
C SER A 67 3.36 41.88 -15.92
N THR A 68 3.20 40.70 -16.52
CA THR A 68 4.31 39.95 -17.13
C THR A 68 4.40 40.21 -18.63
N THR A 69 5.47 39.73 -19.27
CA THR A 69 5.61 39.70 -20.74
C THR A 69 5.04 38.42 -21.38
N PHE A 70 4.39 37.54 -20.60
CA PHE A 70 3.95 36.21 -21.03
C PHE A 70 2.42 36.18 -21.24
N PRO A 71 1.91 35.47 -22.25
CA PRO A 71 0.47 35.38 -22.49
C PRO A 71 -0.28 34.63 -21.39
N ILE A 72 -1.56 34.97 -21.20
CA ILE A 72 -2.51 34.21 -20.38
C ILE A 72 -3.35 33.32 -21.29
N GLN A 73 -3.52 32.04 -20.95
CA GLN A 73 -4.37 31.11 -21.71
C GLN A 73 -5.49 30.55 -20.81
N MET A 74 -6.75 30.60 -21.23
CA MET A 74 -7.83 29.91 -20.50
C MET A 74 -7.66 28.40 -20.56
N VAL A 75 -7.93 27.69 -19.46
CA VAL A 75 -7.89 26.22 -19.42
C VAL A 75 -9.18 25.65 -18.87
N ALA A 76 -9.64 24.54 -19.47
CA ALA A 76 -10.73 23.76 -18.91
C ALA A 76 -10.20 22.75 -17.89
N TRP A 77 -10.91 22.64 -16.77
CA TRP A 77 -10.53 21.82 -15.63
C TRP A 77 -11.65 20.83 -15.27
N PRO A 78 -11.35 19.62 -14.75
CA PRO A 78 -12.38 18.69 -14.29
C PRO A 78 -13.21 19.27 -13.15
N VAL A 79 -14.51 19.40 -13.38
CA VAL A 79 -15.48 19.91 -12.43
C VAL A 79 -16.60 18.91 -12.27
N ARG A 80 -16.87 18.54 -11.01
CA ARG A 80 -17.99 17.68 -10.66
C ARG A 80 -19.21 18.53 -10.32
N ALA A 81 -20.30 18.33 -11.06
CA ALA A 81 -21.56 19.03 -10.82
C ALA A 81 -22.27 18.54 -9.55
N SER A 82 -22.17 17.24 -9.22
CA SER A 82 -22.72 16.65 -8.00
C SER A 82 -21.87 15.47 -7.47
N LYS A 83 -22.18 14.94 -6.28
CA LYS A 83 -21.47 13.77 -5.70
C LYS A 83 -21.57 12.50 -6.54
N ASN A 84 -22.50 12.44 -7.50
CA ASN A 84 -22.75 11.27 -8.33
C ASN A 84 -22.54 11.54 -9.83
N SER A 85 -22.22 12.77 -10.25
CA SER A 85 -21.95 13.07 -11.66
C SER A 85 -20.53 12.65 -12.05
N ASP A 86 -20.33 12.38 -13.33
CA ASP A 86 -19.00 12.38 -13.92
C ASP A 86 -18.40 13.79 -13.84
N TYR A 87 -17.08 13.87 -14.02
CA TYR A 87 -16.37 15.13 -14.14
C TYR A 87 -16.51 15.66 -15.57
N GLU A 88 -16.86 16.95 -15.69
CA GLU A 88 -16.89 17.67 -16.95
C GLU A 88 -15.74 18.68 -17.00
N LEU A 89 -15.16 18.90 -18.19
CA LEU A 89 -14.12 19.92 -18.35
C LEU A 89 -14.74 21.29 -18.53
N THR A 90 -14.50 22.22 -17.61
CA THR A 90 -15.04 23.58 -17.65
C THR A 90 -13.98 24.62 -17.31
N THR A 91 -14.05 25.81 -17.92
CA THR A 91 -13.11 26.92 -17.62
C THR A 91 -13.45 27.66 -16.33
N TYR A 92 -14.56 27.29 -15.68
CA TYR A 92 -15.00 27.85 -14.41
C TYR A 92 -15.81 26.82 -13.60
N ARG A 93 -15.89 27.01 -12.28
CA ARG A 93 -16.70 26.19 -11.35
C ARG A 93 -17.49 27.08 -10.41
N GLY A 94 -18.76 26.78 -10.15
CA GLY A 94 -19.58 27.49 -9.16
C GLY A 94 -20.74 28.28 -9.74
N ALA A 95 -21.06 29.42 -9.15
CA ALA A 95 -22.16 30.28 -9.59
C ALA A 95 -21.99 30.65 -11.07
N LYS A 96 -23.10 30.59 -11.82
CA LYS A 96 -23.12 30.88 -13.26
C LYS A 96 -22.52 32.27 -13.52
N ILE A 97 -21.46 32.31 -14.33
CA ILE A 97 -20.96 33.57 -14.89
C ILE A 97 -21.93 33.94 -16.03
N HIS A 98 -22.46 35.16 -15.99
CA HIS A 98 -23.57 35.59 -16.85
C HIS A 98 -23.13 36.11 -18.22
N THR A 99 -21.85 36.48 -18.35
CA THR A 99 -21.20 36.69 -19.65
C THR A 99 -20.48 35.42 -20.07
N GLU A 100 -20.30 35.21 -21.37
CA GLU A 100 -19.49 34.10 -21.87
C GLU A 100 -18.09 34.14 -21.24
N VAL A 101 -17.77 33.12 -20.44
CA VAL A 101 -16.39 32.88 -20.00
C VAL A 101 -15.63 32.44 -21.24
N PRO A 102 -14.47 33.04 -21.56
CA PRO A 102 -13.75 32.66 -22.75
C PRO A 102 -13.45 31.15 -22.74
N PRO A 103 -13.62 30.47 -23.88
CA PRO A 103 -13.46 29.01 -23.95
C PRO A 103 -12.00 28.61 -23.70
N SER A 104 -11.80 27.35 -23.33
CA SER A 104 -10.46 26.78 -23.14
C SER A 104 -9.62 26.97 -24.41
N GLY A 105 -8.36 27.36 -24.22
CA GLY A 105 -7.43 27.66 -25.31
C GLY A 105 -7.41 29.13 -25.74
N THR A 106 -8.35 29.98 -25.29
CA THR A 106 -8.33 31.42 -25.58
C THR A 106 -7.08 32.06 -24.97
N ILE A 107 -6.32 32.82 -25.78
CA ILE A 107 -5.06 33.46 -25.37
C ILE A 107 -5.23 34.98 -25.31
N PHE A 108 -4.70 35.59 -24.26
CA PHE A 108 -4.67 37.03 -24.04
C PHE A 108 -3.24 37.53 -23.88
N THR A 109 -2.98 38.72 -24.41
CA THR A 109 -1.68 39.41 -24.28
C THR A 109 -1.81 40.82 -23.70
N ASP A 110 -3.05 41.29 -23.48
CA ASP A 110 -3.33 42.59 -22.88
C ASP A 110 -2.94 42.62 -21.40
N GLU A 111 -2.57 43.81 -20.91
CA GLU A 111 -2.20 44.04 -19.50
C GLU A 111 -3.39 43.78 -18.55
N GLU A 112 -4.62 44.00 -18.99
CA GLU A 112 -5.82 43.80 -18.19
C GLU A 112 -6.91 43.13 -19.02
N VAL A 113 -7.35 41.95 -18.57
CA VAL A 113 -8.29 41.08 -19.29
C VAL A 113 -9.49 40.80 -18.40
N LYS A 114 -10.69 41.08 -18.91
CA LYS A 114 -11.94 40.71 -18.25
C LYS A 114 -12.32 39.27 -18.64
N LEU A 115 -12.30 38.36 -17.67
CA LEU A 115 -12.64 36.94 -17.86
C LEU A 115 -14.15 36.68 -17.80
N GLY A 116 -14.91 37.58 -17.17
CA GLY A 116 -16.37 37.50 -17.15
C GLY A 116 -17.00 38.31 -16.03
N THR A 117 -18.33 38.28 -15.98
CA THR A 117 -19.15 38.96 -14.97
C THR A 117 -20.05 37.95 -14.27
N THR A 118 -19.95 37.86 -12.94
CA THR A 118 -20.86 37.06 -12.10
C THR A 118 -21.83 37.96 -11.34
N ARG A 119 -22.93 37.38 -10.84
CA ARG A 119 -23.95 38.09 -10.04
C ARG A 119 -23.89 37.64 -8.59
N GLY A 120 -24.01 38.59 -7.67
CA GLY A 120 -24.17 38.30 -6.25
C GLY A 120 -25.59 37.86 -5.88
N PRO A 121 -25.80 37.55 -4.60
CA PRO A 121 -27.12 37.18 -4.07
C PRO A 121 -28.17 38.27 -4.33
N ARG A 122 -29.37 37.89 -4.77
CA ARG A 122 -30.50 38.79 -5.07
C ARG A 122 -31.47 38.90 -3.89
N GLY A 123 -32.01 40.10 -3.64
CA GLY A 123 -33.15 40.29 -2.73
C GLY A 123 -32.97 39.69 -1.33
N LEU A 124 -33.84 38.75 -0.96
CA LEU A 124 -33.82 38.00 0.30
C LEU A 124 -32.96 36.71 0.26
N ASP A 125 -32.18 36.47 -0.80
CA ASP A 125 -31.22 35.36 -0.86
C ASP A 125 -30.06 35.61 0.11
N PHE A 126 -29.90 34.74 1.11
CA PHE A 126 -28.79 34.78 2.07
C PHE A 126 -27.64 33.84 1.68
N ARG A 127 -27.79 33.07 0.59
CA ARG A 127 -26.76 32.11 0.15
C ARG A 127 -25.57 32.84 -0.45
N LYS A 128 -24.38 32.53 0.05
CA LYS A 128 -23.12 33.01 -0.53
C LYS A 128 -22.93 32.42 -1.92
N ARG A 129 -22.52 33.25 -2.88
CA ARG A 129 -22.19 32.81 -4.25
C ARG A 129 -20.68 32.75 -4.39
N TRP A 130 -20.17 31.75 -5.07
CA TRP A 130 -18.73 31.59 -5.26
C TRP A 130 -18.44 31.11 -6.68
N VAL A 131 -17.25 31.43 -7.18
CA VAL A 131 -16.80 31.03 -8.51
C VAL A 131 -15.29 30.83 -8.53
N TRP A 132 -14.85 29.77 -9.21
CA TRP A 132 -13.47 29.61 -9.66
C TRP A 132 -13.39 29.87 -11.16
N VAL A 133 -12.28 30.43 -11.60
CA VAL A 133 -11.86 30.53 -13.01
C VAL A 133 -10.45 29.95 -13.15
N TYR A 134 -10.20 29.20 -14.22
CA TYR A 134 -8.94 28.49 -14.44
C TYR A 134 -8.21 29.04 -15.67
N PHE A 135 -6.94 29.38 -15.52
CA PHE A 135 -6.11 29.95 -16.58
C PHE A 135 -4.62 29.68 -16.34
N ASP A 136 -3.83 29.74 -17.41
CA ASP A 136 -2.39 29.51 -17.41
C ASP A 136 -1.63 30.80 -17.69
N LEU A 137 -0.46 30.96 -17.06
CA LEU A 137 0.59 31.86 -17.54
C LEU A 137 1.53 31.07 -18.46
N VAL A 138 1.58 31.41 -19.74
CA VAL A 138 2.30 30.66 -20.77
C VAL A 138 3.71 31.22 -20.97
N THR A 139 4.71 30.59 -20.35
CA THR A 139 6.12 30.96 -20.49
C THR A 139 6.79 30.20 -21.65
N PRO A 140 7.98 30.61 -22.13
CA PRO A 140 8.72 29.90 -23.16
C PRO A 140 9.10 28.46 -22.81
N HIS A 141 9.12 28.11 -21.52
CA HIS A 141 9.61 26.82 -21.04
C HIS A 141 8.51 25.93 -20.46
N ARG A 142 7.38 26.49 -20.04
CA ARG A 142 6.26 25.79 -19.41
C ARG A 142 5.00 26.66 -19.33
N LYS A 143 3.83 26.06 -19.11
CA LYS A 143 2.63 26.78 -18.67
C LYS A 143 2.61 26.78 -17.14
N ILE A 144 1.92 27.74 -16.53
CA ILE A 144 1.77 27.81 -15.07
C ILE A 144 0.29 27.83 -14.74
N HIS A 145 -0.22 26.77 -14.12
CA HIS A 145 -1.64 26.55 -13.88
C HIS A 145 -2.15 27.33 -12.66
N LEU A 146 -3.03 28.28 -12.91
CA LEU A 146 -3.58 29.17 -11.90
C LEU A 146 -5.10 29.00 -11.78
N GLN A 147 -5.58 29.13 -10.55
CA GLN A 147 -7.01 29.26 -10.26
C GLN A 147 -7.27 30.57 -9.50
N GLY A 148 -8.24 31.33 -9.99
CA GLY A 148 -8.79 32.50 -9.29
C GLY A 148 -10.10 32.13 -8.61
N PHE A 149 -10.23 32.42 -7.32
CA PHE A 149 -11.45 32.21 -6.55
C PHE A 149 -12.09 33.55 -6.15
N VAL A 150 -13.42 33.64 -6.23
CA VAL A 150 -14.20 34.76 -5.72
C VAL A 150 -15.43 34.25 -4.97
N LYS A 151 -15.65 34.70 -3.74
CA LYS A 151 -16.83 34.46 -2.91
C LYS A 151 -17.49 35.80 -2.60
N THR A 152 -18.79 35.87 -2.83
CA THR A 152 -19.60 37.09 -2.70
C THR A 152 -20.76 36.90 -1.75
N ASP A 153 -21.13 38.00 -1.09
CA ASP A 153 -22.26 38.10 -0.18
C ASP A 153 -23.10 39.37 -0.47
N ARG A 154 -24.00 39.72 0.45
CA ARG A 154 -24.83 40.94 0.35
C ARG A 154 -24.08 42.23 0.62
N LYS A 155 -22.82 42.21 1.02
CA LYS A 155 -21.99 43.41 1.26
C LYS A 155 -21.00 43.62 0.12
N GLY A 156 -20.53 42.56 -0.53
CA GLY A 156 -19.70 42.63 -1.72
C GLY A 156 -18.91 41.36 -1.96
N ILE A 157 -17.68 41.51 -2.44
CA ILE A 157 -16.72 40.41 -2.47
C ILE A 157 -16.26 40.19 -1.02
N GLU A 158 -16.58 39.00 -0.49
CA GLU A 158 -16.20 38.59 0.87
C GLU A 158 -14.75 38.07 0.88
N VAL A 159 -14.42 37.24 -0.12
CA VAL A 159 -13.10 36.63 -0.28
C VAL A 159 -12.78 36.59 -1.76
N ALA A 160 -11.55 36.97 -2.13
CA ALA A 160 -11.00 36.66 -3.43
C ALA A 160 -9.53 36.31 -3.30
N SER A 161 -9.07 35.33 -4.07
CA SER A 161 -7.71 34.83 -3.94
C SER A 161 -7.24 34.16 -5.23
N LEU A 162 -5.93 34.24 -5.48
CA LEU A 162 -5.23 33.63 -6.60
C LEU A 162 -4.30 32.55 -6.05
N GLY A 163 -4.28 31.38 -6.68
CA GLY A 163 -3.57 30.21 -6.17
C GLY A 163 -3.23 29.22 -7.27
N ARG A 164 -2.53 28.15 -6.90
CA ARG A 164 -2.31 26.99 -7.79
C ARG A 164 -3.65 26.32 -8.07
N THR A 165 -3.77 25.79 -9.28
CA THR A 165 -4.84 24.84 -9.58
C THR A 165 -4.71 23.60 -8.70
N ASP A 166 -5.78 23.26 -7.96
CA ASP A 166 -5.77 22.19 -6.96
C ASP A 166 -7.17 21.54 -6.81
N LEU A 167 -7.22 20.21 -6.96
CA LEU A 167 -8.44 19.40 -6.88
C LEU A 167 -9.04 19.33 -5.48
N ASP A 168 -8.23 19.53 -4.44
CA ASP A 168 -8.67 19.53 -3.04
C ASP A 168 -9.25 20.88 -2.61
N SER A 169 -9.35 21.85 -3.54
CA SER A 169 -9.95 23.15 -3.29
C SER A 169 -11.46 23.04 -3.10
N THR A 170 -11.93 23.53 -1.95
CA THR A 170 -13.34 23.59 -1.57
C THR A 170 -13.77 25.05 -1.34
N LYS A 171 -15.08 25.32 -1.28
CA LYS A 171 -15.61 26.69 -1.11
C LYS A 171 -15.22 27.35 0.22
N ASP A 172 -14.74 26.55 1.17
CA ASP A 172 -14.36 26.95 2.52
C ASP A 172 -12.83 26.84 2.73
N ASN A 173 -12.17 25.90 2.05
CA ASN A 173 -10.71 25.85 1.90
C ASN A 173 -10.32 25.96 0.42
N HIS A 174 -10.30 27.18 -0.09
CA HIS A 174 -10.32 27.46 -1.53
C HIS A 174 -8.93 27.51 -2.18
N GLN A 175 -7.88 27.26 -1.38
CA GLN A 175 -6.47 27.21 -1.78
C GLN A 175 -5.71 26.20 -0.91
N SER A 176 -6.06 24.92 -1.02
CA SER A 176 -5.43 23.86 -0.23
C SER A 176 -3.91 23.79 -0.43
N SER A 177 -3.42 24.12 -1.63
CA SER A 177 -2.00 24.26 -2.00
C SER A 177 -1.37 25.64 -1.73
N GLY A 178 -2.06 26.52 -1.00
CA GLY A 178 -1.58 27.86 -0.64
C GLY A 178 -1.86 28.96 -1.67
N SER A 179 -1.78 30.21 -1.21
CA SER A 179 -1.99 31.42 -2.03
C SER A 179 -0.80 31.74 -2.92
N LEU A 180 -1.07 32.26 -4.11
CA LEU A 180 -0.08 32.75 -5.06
C LEU A 180 -0.47 34.12 -5.60
N GLY A 181 0.50 35.04 -5.66
CA GLY A 181 0.28 36.39 -6.16
C GLY A 181 -0.64 37.20 -5.25
N SER A 182 -1.22 38.27 -5.81
CA SER A 182 -2.09 39.17 -5.06
C SER A 182 -3.43 39.36 -5.76
N VAL A 183 -4.45 39.74 -4.98
CA VAL A 183 -5.79 40.06 -5.50
C VAL A 183 -6.20 41.43 -5.01
N ILE A 184 -6.61 42.29 -5.94
CA ILE A 184 -7.15 43.61 -5.63
C ILE A 184 -8.67 43.52 -5.72
N ILE A 185 -9.34 43.87 -4.61
CA ILE A 185 -10.78 43.92 -4.52
C ILE A 185 -11.22 45.39 -4.60
N ASP A 186 -11.93 45.74 -5.68
CA ASP A 186 -12.54 47.05 -5.85
C ASP A 186 -14.06 46.93 -5.64
N ASN A 187 -14.50 47.21 -4.41
CA ASN A 187 -15.92 47.19 -4.04
C ASN A 187 -16.62 48.53 -4.33
N ASP A 188 -15.87 49.58 -4.68
CA ASP A 188 -16.36 50.95 -4.88
C ASP A 188 -16.65 51.23 -6.36
N SER A 189 -16.09 50.46 -7.28
CA SER A 189 -16.44 50.48 -8.70
C SER A 189 -17.82 49.87 -8.99
N THR A 190 -18.44 50.30 -10.10
CA THR A 190 -19.69 49.72 -10.62
C THR A 190 -19.48 49.34 -12.10
N PRO A 191 -19.39 48.04 -12.46
CA PRO A 191 -19.46 46.85 -11.59
C PRO A 191 -18.27 46.74 -10.62
N ARG A 192 -18.46 46.01 -9.52
CA ARG A 192 -17.38 45.71 -8.56
C ARG A 192 -16.37 44.76 -9.18
N ARG A 193 -15.11 44.77 -8.76
CA ARG A 193 -14.06 44.02 -9.45
C ARG A 193 -13.24 43.16 -8.48
N ALA A 194 -12.99 41.91 -8.89
CA ALA A 194 -11.93 41.07 -8.35
C ALA A 194 -10.82 41.01 -9.41
N ILE A 195 -9.65 41.58 -9.09
CA ILE A 195 -8.53 41.68 -10.02
C ILE A 195 -7.40 40.77 -9.53
N PHE A 196 -7.19 39.65 -10.22
CA PHE A 196 -6.08 38.73 -9.99
C PHE A 196 -4.81 39.30 -10.63
N VAL A 197 -3.79 39.57 -9.81
CA VAL A 197 -2.53 40.16 -10.29
C VAL A 197 -1.56 39.04 -10.60
N VAL A 198 -1.21 38.90 -11.88
CA VAL A 198 -0.20 37.99 -12.40
C VAL A 198 1.04 38.80 -12.70
N ASP A 199 2.06 38.68 -11.86
CA ASP A 199 3.31 39.43 -11.99
C ASP A 199 4.53 38.50 -12.13
N ALA A 200 5.71 39.10 -12.27
CA ALA A 200 6.95 38.38 -12.55
C ALA A 200 7.34 37.39 -11.44
N SER A 201 6.83 37.51 -10.21
CA SER A 201 7.07 36.53 -9.14
C SER A 201 6.43 35.17 -9.44
N LEU A 202 5.43 35.13 -10.33
CA LEU A 202 4.72 33.90 -10.67
C LEU A 202 5.42 33.09 -11.76
N LYS A 203 6.37 33.66 -12.51
CA LYS A 203 7.04 32.97 -13.63
C LYS A 203 7.85 31.73 -13.20
N ASP A 204 8.40 31.77 -11.98
CA ASP A 204 9.25 30.72 -11.44
C ASP A 204 8.45 29.74 -10.56
N VAL A 205 7.14 29.97 -10.38
CA VAL A 205 6.26 29.09 -9.63
C VAL A 205 6.14 27.74 -10.31
N GLU A 206 6.39 26.69 -9.54
CA GLU A 206 6.22 25.31 -9.96
C GLU A 206 4.74 24.89 -9.96
N ASN A 207 4.33 24.17 -11.01
CA ASN A 207 2.99 23.60 -11.11
C ASN A 207 2.84 22.39 -10.19
N THR A 208 1.68 22.27 -9.57
CA THR A 208 1.21 21.07 -8.85
C THR A 208 0.54 20.05 -9.78
N VAL A 209 0.36 20.40 -11.05
CA VAL A 209 -0.31 19.60 -12.09
C VAL A 209 0.59 19.51 -13.33
N ASP A 210 0.70 18.32 -13.93
CA ASP A 210 1.51 18.07 -15.13
C ASP A 210 0.80 18.49 -16.44
N ASP A 211 1.48 19.34 -17.20
CA ASP A 211 1.08 20.02 -18.44
C ASP A 211 1.23 19.22 -19.75
N THR A 212 1.67 17.96 -19.71
CA THR A 212 2.11 17.26 -20.92
C THR A 212 0.99 16.60 -21.74
N THR A 213 -0.06 17.37 -22.06
CA THR A 213 -1.13 17.01 -23.01
C THR A 213 -1.30 18.02 -24.13
N GLU A 214 -0.29 18.15 -24.99
CA GLU A 214 -0.54 18.53 -26.38
C GLU A 214 -0.25 17.33 -27.27
N GLY A 215 -1.32 16.72 -27.80
CA GLY A 215 -1.20 15.97 -29.06
C GLY A 215 -1.63 14.51 -29.10
N ARG A 216 -2.26 13.89 -28.08
CA ARG A 216 -2.89 12.57 -28.29
C ARG A 216 -4.27 12.46 -27.69
N LYS A 217 -5.28 12.39 -28.59
CA LYS A 217 -6.51 11.63 -28.37
C LYS A 217 -6.11 10.17 -28.11
N VAL A 218 -5.75 9.84 -26.88
CA VAL A 218 -5.70 8.43 -26.46
C VAL A 218 -7.08 8.12 -25.94
N SER A 219 -7.72 7.16 -26.59
CA SER A 219 -8.92 6.46 -26.13
C SER A 219 -8.95 6.33 -24.60
N SER A 220 -10.14 6.54 -24.03
CA SER A 220 -10.49 6.46 -22.61
C SER A 220 -10.23 5.09 -21.97
N ILE A 221 -8.98 4.63 -21.99
CA ILE A 221 -8.55 3.48 -21.20
C ILE A 221 -8.52 3.98 -19.76
N ARG A 222 -9.56 3.61 -19.00
CA ARG A 222 -9.60 3.85 -17.55
C ARG A 222 -8.37 3.17 -16.96
N GLY A 223 -7.48 3.97 -16.39
CA GLY A 223 -6.30 3.44 -15.74
C GLY A 223 -6.64 2.86 -14.36
N LYS A 224 -5.71 2.06 -13.84
CA LYS A 224 -5.75 1.51 -12.49
C LYS A 224 -5.68 2.62 -11.45
N GLY A 225 -6.19 2.38 -10.24
CA GLY A 225 -5.98 3.30 -9.12
C GLY A 225 -4.69 2.97 -8.37
N ILE A 226 -4.10 3.96 -7.71
CA ILE A 226 -3.04 3.77 -6.71
C ILE A 226 -3.51 4.37 -5.39
N GLU A 227 -3.43 3.60 -4.31
CA GLU A 227 -3.58 4.09 -2.96
C GLU A 227 -2.21 4.21 -2.29
N THR A 228 -1.96 5.34 -1.64
CA THR A 228 -0.71 5.61 -0.93
C THR A 228 -1.01 5.64 0.56
N ASN A 229 -0.25 4.90 1.36
CA ASN A 229 -0.35 4.86 2.80
C ASN A 229 0.99 5.27 3.43
N SER A 230 0.98 6.23 4.36
CA SER A 230 2.19 6.62 5.07
C SER A 230 1.99 6.83 6.56
N TRP A 231 2.98 6.44 7.34
CA TRP A 231 3.05 6.64 8.78
C TRP A 231 4.43 7.13 9.17
N VAL A 232 4.51 8.16 10.00
CA VAL A 232 5.76 8.66 10.56
C VAL A 232 5.59 8.85 12.06
N SER A 233 6.38 8.12 12.84
CA SER A 233 6.50 8.29 14.29
C SER A 233 7.90 8.73 14.72
N LEU A 234 8.80 8.99 13.77
CA LEU A 234 10.15 9.49 14.02
C LEU A 234 10.13 10.99 14.37
N GLY A 235 10.77 11.37 15.48
CA GLY A 235 11.00 12.78 15.82
C GLY A 235 11.82 13.47 14.72
N GLU A 236 11.40 14.66 14.29
CA GLU A 236 12.00 15.39 13.15
C GLU A 236 11.95 14.63 11.81
N GLY A 237 11.24 13.51 11.74
CA GLY A 237 11.03 12.73 10.52
C GLY A 237 9.93 13.34 9.65
N ARG A 238 10.12 13.26 8.33
CA ARG A 238 9.10 13.62 7.34
C ARG A 238 9.04 12.55 6.26
N SER A 239 7.85 12.31 5.73
CA SER A 239 7.70 11.50 4.53
C SER A 239 6.82 12.19 3.50
N SER A 240 7.06 11.88 2.24
CA SER A 240 6.26 12.36 1.10
C SER A 240 6.08 11.24 0.10
N LEU A 241 4.82 11.02 -0.33
CA LEU A 241 4.45 10.12 -1.41
C LEU A 241 3.86 10.96 -2.55
N ILE A 242 4.43 10.84 -3.75
CA ILE A 242 4.07 11.63 -4.92
C ILE A 242 3.72 10.68 -6.05
N VAL A 243 2.56 10.86 -6.69
CA VAL A 243 2.11 10.07 -7.85
C VAL A 243 1.90 11.01 -9.05
N GLY A 244 2.63 10.81 -10.14
CA GLY A 244 2.54 11.67 -11.33
C GLY A 244 3.43 11.21 -12.48
N LYS A 245 3.40 11.81 -13.67
CA LYS A 245 4.16 11.30 -14.83
C LYS A 245 5.68 11.34 -14.63
N GLU A 246 6.21 12.36 -13.95
CA GLU A 246 7.66 12.54 -13.76
C GLU A 246 8.15 12.56 -12.31
N ALA A 247 7.24 12.52 -11.31
CA ALA A 247 7.52 12.61 -9.86
C ALA A 247 8.83 13.37 -9.53
N ARG A 248 8.96 14.59 -10.09
CA ARG A 248 10.13 15.42 -9.84
C ARG A 248 10.02 16.01 -8.44
N TYR A 249 11.19 16.06 -7.82
CA TYR A 249 11.50 16.59 -6.51
C TYR A 249 10.92 17.99 -6.33
N HIS A 250 9.93 18.16 -5.44
CA HIS A 250 9.58 19.50 -4.96
C HIS A 250 10.63 19.90 -3.92
N GLU A 251 11.59 20.73 -4.34
CA GLU A 251 12.34 21.57 -3.41
C GLU A 251 11.35 22.54 -2.75
N TYR A 252 11.24 22.44 -1.42
CA TYR A 252 10.79 23.49 -0.51
C TYR A 252 9.49 24.24 -0.87
N ALA A 253 8.37 23.75 -0.35
CA ALA A 253 7.46 24.68 0.33
C ALA A 253 7.89 24.72 1.81
N ASP A 254 8.11 25.92 2.34
CA ASP A 254 8.32 26.17 3.77
C ASP A 254 7.36 25.33 4.64
N PRO A 255 7.81 24.92 5.84
CA PRO A 255 7.31 23.73 6.53
C PRO A 255 5.79 23.80 6.74
N VAL A 256 5.06 22.98 5.97
CA VAL A 256 3.76 22.52 6.43
C VAL A 256 4.02 21.87 7.78
N HIS A 257 3.32 22.38 8.80
CA HIS A 257 3.36 22.06 10.23
C HIS A 257 4.08 20.74 10.60
N PRO A 258 4.83 20.71 11.72
CA PRO A 258 5.46 19.49 12.21
C PRO A 258 4.45 18.35 12.11
N ALA A 259 4.82 17.28 11.40
CA ALA A 259 3.96 16.13 11.25
C ALA A 259 3.35 15.84 12.62
N ARG A 260 2.01 15.81 12.70
CA ARG A 260 1.38 15.22 13.89
C ARG A 260 1.95 13.81 13.95
N LEU A 261 2.90 13.61 14.87
CA LEU A 261 3.54 12.33 15.09
C LEU A 261 2.42 11.31 15.23
N SER A 262 2.61 10.14 14.61
CA SER A 262 1.69 9.02 14.80
C SER A 262 0.29 9.24 14.20
N THR A 263 0.20 9.72 12.95
CA THR A 263 -1.06 9.73 12.19
C THR A 263 -0.88 9.05 10.84
N LEU A 264 -1.79 8.11 10.51
CA LEU A 264 -1.82 7.42 9.23
C LEU A 264 -2.36 8.39 8.19
N ARG A 265 -1.61 8.55 7.10
CA ARG A 265 -2.02 9.36 5.95
C ARG A 265 -2.29 8.44 4.79
N THR A 266 -3.50 8.53 4.26
CA THR A 266 -3.94 7.78 3.09
C THR A 266 -4.33 8.77 2.00
N SER A 267 -3.96 8.49 0.75
CA SER A 267 -4.46 9.23 -0.40
C SER A 267 -4.67 8.32 -1.59
N VAL A 268 -5.63 8.67 -2.45
CA VAL A 268 -6.07 7.84 -3.57
C VAL A 268 -5.84 8.60 -4.85
N HIS A 269 -5.13 7.96 -5.77
CA HIS A 269 -4.70 8.50 -7.04
C HIS A 269 -5.24 7.65 -8.18
N ARG A 270 -5.48 8.28 -9.32
CA ARG A 270 -5.88 7.60 -10.54
C ARG A 270 -4.79 7.78 -11.58
N ILE A 271 -4.27 6.67 -12.13
CA ILE A 271 -3.20 6.71 -13.12
C ILE A 271 -3.76 6.45 -14.52
N ASP A 272 -4.36 7.47 -15.15
CA ASP A 272 -4.97 7.33 -16.47
C ASP A 272 -3.98 7.44 -17.64
N GLY A 273 -4.38 6.88 -18.79
CA GLY A 273 -3.64 6.91 -20.05
C GLY A 273 -2.85 5.62 -20.34
N VAL A 274 -1.93 5.67 -21.30
CA VAL A 274 -1.12 4.51 -21.74
C VAL A 274 0.37 4.63 -21.36
N GLY A 275 0.78 5.75 -20.79
CA GLY A 275 2.16 5.97 -20.36
C GLY A 275 2.32 5.69 -18.86
N SER A 276 3.36 4.93 -18.49
CA SER A 276 3.69 4.68 -17.09
C SER A 276 3.78 5.97 -16.28
N LYS A 277 3.23 5.95 -15.06
CA LYS A 277 3.28 7.04 -14.11
C LYS A 277 4.36 6.76 -13.08
N THR A 278 5.10 7.78 -12.69
CA THR A 278 6.08 7.71 -11.63
C THR A 278 5.40 7.84 -10.26
N VAL A 279 5.69 6.92 -9.34
CA VAL A 279 5.39 7.06 -7.92
C VAL A 279 6.73 7.22 -7.20
N ALA A 280 6.87 8.27 -6.42
CA ALA A 280 8.08 8.53 -5.65
C ALA A 280 7.76 8.60 -4.17
N ALA A 281 8.66 8.03 -3.37
CA ALA A 281 8.58 7.96 -1.94
C ALA A 281 9.85 8.55 -1.35
N PHE A 282 9.68 9.50 -0.42
CA PHE A 282 10.78 10.26 0.18
C PHE A 282 10.66 10.22 1.68
N VAL A 283 11.81 10.08 2.35
CA VAL A 283 11.92 10.22 3.81
C VAL A 283 13.06 11.16 4.12
N GLU A 284 12.79 12.13 4.97
CA GLU A 284 13.76 13.08 5.50
C GLU A 284 13.84 12.95 7.02
N HIS A 285 15.01 13.26 7.57
CA HIS A 285 15.21 13.36 9.01
C HIS A 285 16.16 14.53 9.31
N GLY A 286 15.79 15.39 10.26
CA GLY A 286 16.58 16.58 10.61
C GLY A 286 16.78 17.56 9.43
N GLY A 287 15.84 17.60 8.49
CA GLY A 287 15.90 18.43 7.29
C GLY A 287 16.82 17.91 6.17
N ASN A 288 17.35 16.69 6.28
CA ASN A 288 18.16 16.05 5.24
C ASN A 288 17.44 14.84 4.64
N GLU A 289 17.66 14.57 3.35
CA GLU A 289 17.20 13.34 2.71
C GLU A 289 17.84 12.12 3.40
N TRP A 290 17.00 11.22 3.89
CA TRP A 290 17.43 9.92 4.40
C TRP A 290 17.25 8.85 3.33
N TRP A 291 16.10 8.82 2.66
CA TRP A 291 15.83 7.80 1.65
C TRP A 291 14.89 8.30 0.55
N LYS A 292 15.06 7.74 -0.65
CA LYS A 292 14.23 7.98 -1.83
C LYS A 292 14.03 6.68 -2.62
N GLY A 293 12.79 6.36 -2.93
CA GLY A 293 12.40 5.31 -3.86
C GLY A 293 11.59 5.89 -5.01
N LEU A 294 11.81 5.40 -6.24
CA LEU A 294 11.01 5.79 -7.40
C LEU A 294 10.63 4.56 -8.23
N ILE A 295 9.35 4.46 -8.55
CA ILE A 295 8.81 3.40 -9.41
C ILE A 295 8.02 4.00 -10.55
N LYS A 296 7.95 3.28 -11.65
CA LYS A 296 7.04 3.52 -12.76
C LYS A 296 5.97 2.46 -12.76
N VAL A 297 4.73 2.87 -12.55
CA VAL A 297 3.54 2.02 -12.56
C VAL A 297 2.83 2.17 -13.89
N HIS A 298 2.60 1.07 -14.59
CA HIS A 298 1.88 1.10 -15.86
C HIS A 298 0.36 1.23 -15.62
N PRO A 299 -0.32 2.26 -16.17
CA PRO A 299 -1.76 2.51 -16.02
C PRO A 299 -2.69 1.34 -16.25
N VAL A 300 -2.37 0.48 -17.22
CA VAL A 300 -3.28 -0.58 -17.67
C VAL A 300 -3.00 -1.89 -16.96
N THR A 301 -1.73 -2.21 -16.77
CA THR A 301 -1.31 -3.51 -16.22
C THR A 301 -1.04 -3.45 -14.72
N GLY A 302 -0.79 -2.27 -14.14
CA GLY A 302 -0.40 -2.11 -12.74
C GLY A 302 1.05 -2.45 -12.43
N ILE A 303 1.76 -3.09 -13.36
CA ILE A 303 3.16 -3.49 -13.22
C ILE A 303 4.01 -2.28 -12.83
N ALA A 304 4.73 -2.42 -11.73
CA ALA A 304 5.69 -1.45 -11.21
C ALA A 304 7.11 -1.85 -11.61
N THR A 305 7.92 -0.87 -11.98
CA THR A 305 9.35 -1.07 -12.29
C THR A 305 10.15 0.11 -11.77
N GLY A 306 11.27 -0.12 -11.10
CA GLY A 306 12.10 0.98 -10.63
C GLY A 306 12.82 0.71 -9.32
N LYS A 307 13.97 1.37 -9.21
CA LYS A 307 14.94 1.15 -8.14
C LYS A 307 14.31 1.32 -6.76
N GLY A 308 14.48 0.28 -5.95
CA GLY A 308 14.00 0.22 -4.57
C GLY A 308 12.69 -0.54 -4.42
N PHE A 309 11.97 -0.82 -5.50
CA PHE A 309 10.76 -1.66 -5.49
C PHE A 309 10.78 -2.67 -6.65
N ASP A 310 11.94 -3.07 -7.14
CA ASP A 310 12.02 -3.98 -8.29
C ASP A 310 11.44 -5.36 -7.95
N SER A 311 11.57 -5.78 -6.70
CA SER A 311 10.85 -6.92 -6.14
C SER A 311 10.45 -6.73 -4.68
N THR A 312 9.53 -7.57 -4.18
CA THR A 312 9.24 -7.67 -2.74
C THR A 312 10.51 -8.01 -1.95
N SER A 313 11.35 -8.91 -2.46
CA SER A 313 12.61 -9.32 -1.84
C SER A 313 13.69 -8.22 -1.81
N GLU A 314 13.58 -7.20 -2.66
CA GLU A 314 14.48 -6.04 -2.68
C GLU A 314 13.91 -4.83 -1.93
N SER A 315 12.63 -4.84 -1.58
CA SER A 315 11.96 -3.77 -0.81
C SER A 315 12.19 -3.93 0.70
N THR A 316 13.40 -4.34 1.11
CA THR A 316 13.74 -4.57 2.51
C THR A 316 13.75 -3.26 3.30
N VAL A 317 13.60 -3.36 4.61
CA VAL A 317 13.71 -2.23 5.53
C VAL A 317 15.02 -1.47 5.33
N VAL A 318 14.96 -0.14 5.44
CA VAL A 318 16.12 0.74 5.37
C VAL A 318 16.38 1.34 6.74
N PHE A 319 17.52 1.00 7.35
CA PHE A 319 17.96 1.60 8.61
C PHE A 319 18.68 2.93 8.38
N HIS A 320 18.55 3.84 9.35
CA HIS A 320 19.27 5.10 9.31
C HIS A 320 20.78 4.85 9.46
N PRO A 321 21.65 5.55 8.70
CA PRO A 321 23.10 5.36 8.79
C PRO A 321 23.67 5.69 10.18
N THR A 322 23.06 6.66 10.87
CA THR A 322 23.33 6.91 12.29
C THR A 322 22.54 5.92 13.14
N PRO A 323 23.21 5.10 13.98
CA PRO A 323 22.54 4.14 14.85
C PRO A 323 21.48 4.79 15.75
N LYS A 324 20.44 4.03 16.08
CA LYS A 324 19.34 4.42 16.99
C LYS A 324 18.40 5.53 16.50
N ILE A 325 18.55 6.03 15.28
CA ILE A 325 17.60 7.00 14.74
C ILE A 325 16.31 6.29 14.35
N GLY A 326 16.34 5.36 13.40
CA GLY A 326 15.12 4.72 12.95
C GLY A 326 15.27 3.74 11.80
N ALA A 327 14.11 3.26 11.36
CA ALA A 327 13.95 2.38 10.21
C ALA A 327 12.80 2.85 9.31
N ILE A 328 12.91 2.56 8.01
CA ILE A 328 11.88 2.78 7.00
C ILE A 328 11.43 1.42 6.48
N ASN A 329 10.18 1.04 6.74
CA ASN A 329 9.54 -0.11 6.13
C ASN A 329 8.61 0.37 5.01
N TYR A 330 8.75 -0.18 3.81
CA TYR A 330 8.03 0.28 2.65
C TYR A 330 7.81 -0.87 1.67
N GLY A 331 6.87 -0.69 0.75
CA GLY A 331 6.60 -1.69 -0.29
C GLY A 331 5.49 -1.26 -1.24
N PHE A 332 5.30 -2.05 -2.28
CA PHE A 332 4.26 -1.88 -3.29
C PHE A 332 3.42 -3.16 -3.36
N HIS A 333 2.13 -3.02 -3.64
CA HIS A 333 1.24 -4.14 -3.92
C HIS A 333 0.52 -3.86 -5.22
N ASP A 334 0.72 -4.76 -6.18
CA ASP A 334 0.06 -4.73 -7.47
C ASP A 334 -1.27 -5.49 -7.37
N ALA A 335 -2.39 -4.76 -7.28
CA ALA A 335 -3.70 -5.40 -7.07
C ALA A 335 -4.28 -6.02 -8.36
N GLY A 336 -5.26 -6.91 -8.27
CA GLY A 336 -5.94 -7.44 -9.48
C GLY A 336 -6.69 -6.38 -10.32
N GLU A 337 -7.23 -6.79 -11.46
CA GLU A 337 -8.06 -5.96 -12.33
C GLU A 337 -9.25 -5.34 -11.55
N GLY A 338 -9.56 -4.07 -11.81
CA GLY A 338 -10.62 -3.33 -11.11
C GLY A 338 -10.27 -2.86 -9.69
N ARG A 339 -9.11 -3.28 -9.14
CA ARG A 339 -8.63 -2.88 -7.81
C ARG A 339 -7.50 -1.85 -7.89
N ARG A 340 -7.23 -1.19 -6.76
CA ARG A 340 -6.18 -0.16 -6.66
C ARG A 340 -4.88 -0.80 -6.21
N SER A 341 -3.77 -0.55 -6.91
CA SER A 341 -2.45 -0.88 -6.38
C SER A 341 -2.23 -0.09 -5.08
N GLN A 342 -1.44 -0.62 -4.16
CA GLN A 342 -1.12 0.07 -2.91
C GLN A 342 0.39 0.34 -2.85
N ILE A 343 0.77 1.48 -2.28
CA ILE A 343 2.14 1.76 -1.86
C ILE A 343 2.09 2.15 -0.39
N TYR A 344 2.96 1.57 0.43
CA TYR A 344 3.06 1.93 1.84
C TYR A 344 4.47 2.38 2.20
N LEU A 345 4.54 3.29 3.17
CA LEU A 345 5.80 3.77 3.74
C LEU A 345 5.62 4.12 5.21
N TYR A 346 6.39 3.46 6.05
CA TYR A 346 6.37 3.61 7.50
C TYR A 346 7.78 3.97 7.99
N ALA A 347 7.94 5.14 8.59
CA ALA A 347 9.19 5.58 9.20
C ALA A 347 9.03 5.62 10.72
N THR A 348 9.76 4.77 11.42
CA THR A 348 9.66 4.60 12.89
C THR A 348 11.01 4.82 13.57
N PRO A 349 11.03 5.15 14.87
CA PRO A 349 12.23 5.06 15.69
C PRO A 349 12.80 3.63 15.71
N ASP A 350 14.06 3.50 16.11
CA ASP A 350 14.71 2.19 16.31
C ASP A 350 13.91 1.36 17.33
N GLN A 351 13.45 0.17 16.93
CA GLN A 351 12.68 -0.74 17.77
C GLN A 351 13.52 -1.93 18.25
N SER A 352 14.84 -1.90 18.05
CA SER A 352 15.73 -3.00 18.42
C SER A 352 15.86 -3.19 19.94
N ASN A 353 15.39 -2.24 20.75
CA ASN A 353 15.49 -2.29 22.22
C ASN A 353 14.19 -1.88 22.92
N TRP A 354 13.03 -2.08 22.28
CA TRP A 354 11.76 -1.53 22.79
C TRP A 354 11.41 -2.04 24.20
N LEU A 355 11.70 -3.29 24.55
CA LEU A 355 11.42 -3.81 25.89
C LEU A 355 12.40 -3.21 26.92
N GLY A 356 13.68 -3.08 26.54
CA GLY A 356 14.67 -2.37 27.34
C GLY A 356 14.29 -0.91 27.61
N ASP A 357 13.80 -0.20 26.60
CA ASP A 357 13.37 1.19 26.70
C ASP A 357 12.12 1.31 27.59
N PHE A 358 11.19 0.37 27.48
CA PHE A 358 9.98 0.32 28.30
C PHE A 358 10.27 0.05 29.78
N ILE A 359 11.23 -0.84 30.07
CA ILE A 359 11.74 -1.09 31.43
C ILE A 359 12.46 0.14 31.98
N ALA A 360 13.23 0.85 31.14
CA ALA A 360 13.94 2.05 31.56
C ALA A 360 12.98 3.20 31.90
N GLU A 361 11.85 3.30 31.19
CA GLU A 361 10.80 4.27 31.47
C GLU A 361 10.02 3.94 32.75
N ASP A 362 9.67 2.66 32.97
CA ASP A 362 9.00 2.20 34.19
C ASP A 362 9.55 0.84 34.67
N PRO A 363 10.44 0.82 35.69
CA PRO A 363 11.03 -0.41 36.20
C PRO A 363 10.03 -1.44 36.75
N ARG A 364 8.78 -1.04 37.04
CA ARG A 364 7.73 -1.97 37.48
C ARG A 364 7.39 -3.02 36.43
N TRP A 365 7.77 -2.81 35.17
CA TRP A 365 7.67 -3.84 34.12
C TRP A 365 8.47 -5.09 34.45
N LEU A 366 9.58 -4.99 35.20
CA LEU A 366 10.36 -6.16 35.61
C LEU A 366 9.55 -7.13 36.49
N GLU A 367 8.55 -6.63 37.21
CA GLU A 367 7.70 -7.43 38.11
C GLU A 367 6.49 -8.03 37.38
N LYS A 368 6.22 -7.62 36.13
CA LYS A 368 5.07 -8.10 35.36
C LYS A 368 5.39 -9.46 34.72
N PRO A 369 4.42 -10.39 34.66
CA PRO A 369 4.56 -11.61 33.88
C PRO A 369 4.84 -11.29 32.41
N PHE A 370 5.72 -12.04 31.75
CA PHE A 370 6.00 -11.81 30.33
C PHE A 370 4.75 -11.94 29.44
N SER A 371 3.81 -12.81 29.81
CA SER A 371 2.55 -13.04 29.11
C SER A 371 1.61 -11.84 29.03
N VAL A 372 1.86 -10.74 29.75
CA VAL A 372 1.02 -9.52 29.63
C VAL A 372 1.40 -8.64 28.43
N LEU A 373 2.53 -8.93 27.77
CA LEU A 373 3.00 -8.17 26.63
C LEU A 373 2.28 -8.59 25.35
N ALA A 374 1.94 -7.61 24.51
CA ALA A 374 1.59 -7.85 23.11
C ALA A 374 2.88 -7.81 22.27
N LEU A 375 3.19 -8.90 21.59
CA LEU A 375 4.43 -9.04 20.83
C LEU A 375 4.15 -8.88 19.33
N PRO A 376 4.91 -8.03 18.60
CA PRO A 376 4.92 -8.06 17.15
C PRO A 376 5.43 -9.42 16.66
N ALA A 377 4.69 -10.03 15.73
CA ALA A 377 4.90 -11.40 15.30
C ALA A 377 5.15 -11.50 13.79
N ALA A 378 6.06 -12.39 13.38
CA ALA A 378 6.29 -12.75 11.99
C ALA A 378 5.70 -14.13 11.67
N HIS A 379 4.71 -14.17 10.77
CA HIS A 379 4.13 -15.40 10.24
C HIS A 379 5.07 -16.00 9.18
N ASP A 380 5.38 -17.30 9.28
CA ASP A 380 6.33 -17.97 8.39
C ASP A 380 7.67 -17.21 8.30
N ALA A 381 8.24 -16.94 9.47
CA ALA A 381 9.32 -15.98 9.66
C ALA A 381 10.54 -16.16 8.74
N GLY A 382 10.80 -17.41 8.32
CA GLY A 382 11.94 -17.76 7.48
C GLY A 382 11.74 -17.58 5.97
N MET A 383 10.56 -17.11 5.54
CA MET A 383 10.20 -16.99 4.12
C MET A 383 10.48 -15.61 3.53
N TYR A 384 11.76 -15.23 3.50
CA TYR A 384 12.26 -13.97 2.90
C TYR A 384 13.39 -14.16 1.87
N GLY A 385 13.89 -15.40 1.71
CA GLY A 385 15.03 -15.71 0.86
C GLY A 385 14.68 -16.00 -0.61
N PRO A 386 15.70 -16.08 -1.49
CA PRO A 386 15.50 -16.54 -2.86
C PRO A 386 15.05 -18.00 -2.91
N LEU A 387 14.56 -18.42 -4.09
CA LEU A 387 14.21 -19.82 -4.34
C LEU A 387 15.41 -20.74 -4.09
N ASP A 388 15.18 -21.79 -3.30
CA ASP A 388 16.16 -22.84 -3.07
C ASP A 388 16.53 -23.57 -4.37
N GLY A 389 17.82 -23.74 -4.62
CA GLY A 389 18.33 -24.33 -5.87
C GLY A 389 17.97 -25.80 -6.06
N GLY A 390 17.82 -26.57 -4.98
CA GLY A 390 17.39 -27.97 -5.05
C GLY A 390 15.92 -28.09 -5.47
N LEU A 391 15.06 -27.21 -4.96
CA LEU A 391 13.67 -27.11 -5.42
C LEU A 391 13.58 -26.58 -6.85
N ALA A 392 14.37 -25.55 -7.21
CA ALA A 392 14.42 -25.03 -8.58
C ALA A 392 14.77 -26.13 -9.60
N ALA A 393 15.78 -26.96 -9.30
CA ALA A 393 16.17 -28.08 -10.15
C ALA A 393 15.02 -29.08 -10.37
N LEU A 394 14.28 -29.45 -9.32
CA LEU A 394 13.12 -30.35 -9.46
C LEU A 394 12.02 -29.79 -10.37
N ILE A 395 11.79 -28.47 -10.32
CA ILE A 395 10.81 -27.78 -11.16
C ILE A 395 11.29 -27.76 -12.61
N GLU A 396 12.53 -27.33 -12.85
CA GLU A 396 13.11 -27.21 -14.20
C GLU A 396 13.15 -28.56 -14.92
N GLU A 397 13.51 -29.64 -14.19
CA GLU A 397 13.54 -31.00 -14.71
C GLU A 397 12.15 -31.60 -14.96
N GLY A 398 11.06 -30.97 -14.46
CA GLY A 398 9.70 -31.52 -14.54
C GLY A 398 9.53 -32.82 -13.73
N HIS A 399 10.27 -32.94 -12.63
CA HIS A 399 10.26 -34.10 -11.75
C HIS A 399 9.42 -33.87 -10.49
N LEU A 400 8.96 -32.64 -10.22
CA LEU A 400 8.27 -32.28 -8.99
C LEU A 400 6.94 -33.03 -8.78
N GLY A 401 6.08 -33.07 -9.78
CA GLY A 401 4.78 -33.73 -9.78
C GLY A 401 4.91 -35.24 -9.78
N ASN A 402 5.87 -35.79 -10.51
CA ASN A 402 6.23 -37.21 -10.43
C ASN A 402 6.74 -37.59 -9.04
N ALA A 403 7.62 -36.77 -8.45
CA ALA A 403 8.12 -36.99 -7.10
C ALA A 403 6.98 -36.92 -6.07
N LEU A 404 6.09 -35.94 -6.19
CA LEU A 404 4.93 -35.80 -5.31
C LEU A 404 3.97 -36.99 -5.47
N ALA A 405 3.61 -37.37 -6.69
CA ALA A 405 2.68 -38.48 -6.95
C ALA A 405 3.23 -39.83 -6.47
N ASN A 406 4.53 -40.06 -6.63
CA ASN A 406 5.18 -41.31 -6.22
C ASN A 406 5.40 -41.40 -4.71
N HIS A 407 5.52 -40.27 -4.02
CA HIS A 407 5.96 -40.22 -2.63
C HIS A 407 4.93 -39.64 -1.67
N VAL A 408 3.88 -38.98 -2.12
CA VAL A 408 2.79 -38.45 -1.29
C VAL A 408 1.52 -39.23 -1.64
N ALA A 409 0.90 -39.87 -0.65
CA ALA A 409 -0.35 -40.59 -0.90
C ALA A 409 -1.39 -39.58 -1.41
N ALA A 410 -2.06 -39.92 -2.51
CA ALA A 410 -3.05 -39.08 -3.19
C ALA A 410 -4.28 -38.68 -2.34
N ASN A 411 -4.32 -39.01 -1.05
CA ASN A 411 -5.34 -38.59 -0.09
C ASN A 411 -4.80 -37.66 1.02
N ILE A 412 -3.49 -37.37 1.05
CA ILE A 412 -2.81 -36.62 2.13
C ILE A 412 -2.36 -35.22 1.67
N ALA A 413 -2.07 -35.02 0.38
CA ALA A 413 -1.77 -33.68 -0.12
C ALA A 413 -3.05 -32.83 -0.05
N SER A 414 -3.00 -31.72 0.72
CA SER A 414 -4.08 -30.75 0.75
C SER A 414 -4.34 -30.23 -0.68
N PRO A 415 -5.58 -29.81 -1.02
CA PRO A 415 -5.88 -29.23 -2.33
C PRO A 415 -4.93 -28.09 -2.71
N VAL A 416 -4.47 -27.32 -1.71
CA VAL A 416 -3.48 -26.24 -1.85
C VAL A 416 -2.14 -26.79 -2.35
N ILE A 417 -1.62 -27.87 -1.76
CA ILE A 417 -0.32 -28.44 -2.12
C ILE A 417 -0.33 -29.04 -3.53
N ARG A 418 -1.41 -29.72 -3.92
CA ARG A 418 -1.53 -30.25 -5.31
C ARG A 418 -1.64 -29.13 -6.32
N SER A 419 -2.46 -28.14 -6.03
CA SER A 419 -2.61 -26.96 -6.88
C SER A 419 -1.28 -26.23 -7.02
N LEU A 420 -0.48 -26.11 -5.96
CA LEU A 420 0.87 -25.54 -6.02
C LEU A 420 1.80 -26.34 -6.94
N VAL A 421 1.81 -27.67 -6.83
CA VAL A 421 2.70 -28.54 -7.62
C VAL A 421 2.32 -28.59 -9.10
N ASP A 422 1.05 -28.86 -9.42
CA ASP A 422 0.55 -28.91 -10.81
C ASP A 422 0.85 -27.61 -11.56
N LEU A 423 0.87 -26.50 -10.83
CA LEU A 423 1.06 -25.14 -11.31
C LEU A 423 2.52 -24.73 -11.47
N LEU A 424 3.40 -25.12 -10.54
CA LEU A 424 4.85 -24.97 -10.70
C LEU A 424 5.35 -25.76 -11.90
N GLU A 425 4.75 -26.92 -12.20
CA GLU A 425 5.06 -27.69 -13.42
C GLU A 425 4.46 -27.08 -14.70
N LEU A 426 3.24 -26.51 -14.61
CA LEU A 426 2.57 -25.89 -15.75
C LEU A 426 3.26 -24.59 -16.21
N ILE A 427 3.82 -23.82 -15.27
CA ILE A 427 4.43 -22.51 -15.55
C ILE A 427 5.95 -22.59 -15.39
N LYS A 428 6.59 -23.36 -16.28
CA LYS A 428 8.07 -23.45 -16.39
C LYS A 428 8.79 -22.13 -16.70
N LEU A 429 8.04 -21.04 -16.91
CA LEU A 429 8.58 -19.81 -17.49
C LEU A 429 9.23 -18.89 -16.45
N ARG A 430 8.78 -18.89 -15.18
CA ARG A 430 9.29 -18.02 -14.08
C ARG A 430 8.98 -18.57 -12.66
N PRO A 431 9.63 -19.65 -12.20
CA PRO A 431 9.35 -20.25 -10.90
C PRO A 431 9.63 -19.30 -9.72
N GLU A 432 10.63 -18.43 -9.82
CA GLU A 432 10.99 -17.47 -8.78
C GLU A 432 9.87 -16.45 -8.54
N ARG A 433 9.24 -15.95 -9.60
CA ARG A 433 8.10 -15.01 -9.48
C ARG A 433 6.91 -15.69 -8.81
N VAL A 434 6.58 -16.90 -9.25
CA VAL A 434 5.42 -17.64 -8.72
C VAL A 434 5.62 -17.95 -7.24
N ILE A 435 6.78 -18.51 -6.88
CA ILE A 435 7.12 -18.86 -5.50
C ILE A 435 7.26 -17.60 -4.64
N GLY A 436 7.89 -16.55 -5.17
CA GLY A 436 7.98 -15.24 -4.51
C GLY A 436 6.61 -14.68 -4.15
N ASN A 437 5.63 -14.81 -5.04
CA ASN A 437 4.31 -14.26 -4.80
C ASN A 437 3.44 -15.09 -3.85
N ILE A 438 3.61 -16.42 -3.81
CA ILE A 438 2.71 -17.32 -3.06
C ILE A 438 3.30 -17.88 -1.76
N ALA A 439 4.62 -17.89 -1.62
CA ALA A 439 5.29 -18.53 -0.49
C ALA A 439 6.11 -17.54 0.37
N MET A 440 6.54 -16.39 -0.19
CA MET A 440 7.23 -15.38 0.62
C MET A 440 6.25 -14.57 1.45
N THR A 441 6.26 -14.81 2.76
CA THR A 441 5.44 -14.08 3.75
C THR A 441 6.18 -12.91 4.38
N GLN A 442 7.51 -12.92 4.32
CA GLN A 442 8.40 -11.90 4.87
C GLN A 442 9.28 -11.32 3.76
N LYS A 443 9.63 -10.04 3.87
CA LYS A 443 10.63 -9.42 2.97
C LYS A 443 11.98 -9.19 3.66
N ASP A 444 11.96 -9.07 4.98
CA ASP A 444 13.12 -8.70 5.78
C ASP A 444 13.81 -9.95 6.37
N SER A 445 15.13 -9.92 6.54
CA SER A 445 15.90 -10.98 7.20
C SER A 445 15.50 -11.14 8.67
N ILE A 446 15.90 -12.23 9.34
CA ILE A 446 15.60 -12.42 10.78
C ILE A 446 16.25 -11.32 11.62
N GLU A 447 17.50 -10.98 11.32
CA GLU A 447 18.20 -9.87 11.95
C GLU A 447 17.41 -8.55 11.83
N ASP A 448 16.88 -8.27 10.65
CA ASP A 448 16.16 -7.02 10.38
C ASP A 448 14.75 -7.03 10.98
N GLN A 449 14.05 -8.18 10.96
CA GLN A 449 12.79 -8.39 11.67
C GLN A 449 12.95 -8.10 13.18
N LEU A 450 14.05 -8.55 13.80
CA LEU A 450 14.38 -8.24 15.20
C LEU A 450 14.62 -6.74 15.40
N LYS A 451 15.38 -6.08 14.51
CA LYS A 451 15.64 -4.63 14.62
C LYS A 451 14.39 -3.77 14.47
N ILE A 452 13.40 -4.20 13.69
CA ILE A 452 12.10 -3.50 13.58
C ILE A 452 11.09 -3.88 14.66
N GLY A 453 11.47 -4.73 15.62
CA GLY A 453 10.72 -4.97 16.85
C GLY A 453 10.01 -6.32 16.95
N VAL A 454 10.15 -7.21 15.97
CA VAL A 454 9.56 -8.57 16.04
C VAL A 454 10.17 -9.34 17.20
N ARG A 455 9.32 -9.92 18.05
CA ARG A 455 9.73 -10.77 19.19
C ARG A 455 8.99 -12.09 19.26
N PHE A 456 8.06 -12.36 18.35
CA PHE A 456 7.40 -13.64 18.22
C PHE A 456 7.58 -14.17 16.80
N PHE A 457 8.08 -15.40 16.65
CA PHE A 457 8.32 -16.01 15.34
C PHE A 457 7.54 -17.31 15.20
N ASP A 458 6.71 -17.41 14.15
CA ASP A 458 6.21 -18.70 13.65
C ASP A 458 7.31 -19.30 12.76
N PHE A 459 7.96 -20.36 13.25
CA PHE A 459 9.04 -21.03 12.54
C PHE A 459 8.69 -22.50 12.31
N ARG A 460 8.88 -23.00 11.08
CA ARG A 460 8.51 -24.36 10.70
C ARG A 460 9.73 -25.18 10.33
N PRO A 461 10.47 -25.76 11.30
CA PRO A 461 11.74 -26.42 11.00
C PRO A 461 11.51 -27.76 10.30
N GLY A 462 12.15 -27.95 9.14
CA GLY A 462 12.01 -29.16 8.35
C GLY A 462 13.19 -29.42 7.42
N PHE A 463 13.43 -30.69 7.10
CA PHE A 463 14.29 -31.07 5.99
C PHE A 463 13.62 -30.71 4.66
N ALA A 464 14.41 -30.20 3.71
CA ALA A 464 13.89 -29.80 2.41
C ALA A 464 13.28 -30.98 1.66
N PHE A 465 12.15 -30.73 0.98
CA PHE A 465 11.42 -31.76 0.24
C PHE A 465 12.33 -32.50 -0.77
N HIS A 466 13.17 -31.77 -1.49
CA HIS A 466 14.07 -32.34 -2.51
C HIS A 466 15.13 -33.27 -1.91
N ASP A 467 15.60 -33.03 -0.69
CA ASP A 467 16.56 -33.91 -0.03
C ASP A 467 15.89 -35.23 0.41
N VAL A 468 14.72 -35.12 1.04
CA VAL A 468 14.08 -36.29 1.66
C VAL A 468 13.58 -37.30 0.63
N ILE A 469 13.13 -36.85 -0.55
CA ILE A 469 12.74 -37.74 -1.67
C ILE A 469 13.93 -38.46 -2.29
N HIS A 470 15.14 -37.91 -2.13
CA HIS A 470 16.39 -38.56 -2.52
C HIS A 470 17.01 -39.37 -1.38
N THR A 471 16.22 -39.66 -0.33
CA THR A 471 16.66 -40.40 0.86
C THR A 471 17.89 -39.75 1.50
N ARG A 472 17.90 -38.43 1.61
CA ARG A 472 18.92 -37.64 2.30
C ARG A 472 18.27 -36.73 3.34
N LYS A 473 18.98 -36.49 4.43
CA LYS A 473 18.68 -35.42 5.38
C LYS A 473 19.73 -34.33 5.20
N GLY A 474 19.35 -33.27 4.50
CA GLY A 474 20.20 -32.09 4.36
C GLY A 474 20.16 -31.21 5.61
N ARG A 475 20.34 -29.90 5.43
CA ARG A 475 20.18 -28.95 6.54
C ARG A 475 18.70 -28.81 6.91
N ILE A 476 18.44 -28.33 8.12
CA ILE A 476 17.09 -27.97 8.56
C ILE A 476 16.81 -26.53 8.11
N HIS A 477 15.70 -26.33 7.42
CA HIS A 477 15.22 -25.04 6.93
C HIS A 477 13.87 -24.72 7.54
N HIS A 478 13.48 -23.45 7.49
CA HIS A 478 12.08 -23.09 7.53
C HIS A 478 11.36 -23.73 6.32
N GLN A 479 10.17 -24.29 6.50
CA GLN A 479 9.40 -24.89 5.42
C GLN A 479 8.04 -24.20 5.28
N HIS A 480 7.74 -23.75 4.08
CA HIS A 480 6.39 -23.38 3.66
C HIS A 480 5.89 -24.43 2.66
N ALA A 481 5.15 -25.41 3.16
CA ALA A 481 4.82 -26.64 2.43
C ALA A 481 6.09 -27.38 1.92
N ILE A 482 6.39 -27.28 0.62
CA ILE A 482 7.58 -27.88 -0.01
C ILE A 482 8.70 -26.87 -0.26
N VAL A 483 8.43 -25.57 -0.02
CA VAL A 483 9.34 -24.47 -0.31
C VAL A 483 10.26 -24.24 0.90
N PRO A 484 11.58 -24.46 0.76
CA PRO A 484 12.53 -24.17 1.82
C PRO A 484 12.79 -22.67 1.90
N GLY A 485 12.80 -22.12 3.12
CA GLY A 485 13.24 -20.77 3.45
C GLY A 485 14.64 -20.75 4.08
N CYS A 486 14.87 -19.80 4.98
CA CYS A 486 16.15 -19.67 5.67
C CYS A 486 16.49 -20.92 6.51
N THR A 487 17.78 -21.16 6.75
CA THR A 487 18.20 -22.30 7.58
C THR A 487 17.83 -22.06 9.05
N TYR A 488 17.55 -23.14 9.79
CA TYR A 488 17.29 -23.06 11.24
C TYR A 488 18.53 -22.58 12.01
N LEU A 489 19.72 -22.94 11.54
CA LEU A 489 20.98 -22.46 12.10
C LEU A 489 21.10 -20.93 12.00
N THR A 490 20.88 -20.36 10.80
CA THR A 490 20.90 -18.90 10.59
C THR A 490 19.86 -18.20 11.47
N PHE A 491 18.64 -18.73 11.51
CA PHE A 491 17.56 -18.19 12.35
C PHE A 491 17.97 -18.10 13.82
N LEU A 492 18.54 -19.17 14.38
CA LEU A 492 18.98 -19.19 15.77
C LEU A 492 20.19 -18.28 16.02
N LEU A 493 21.16 -18.24 15.09
CA LEU A 493 22.33 -17.37 15.19
C LEU A 493 21.93 -15.90 15.23
N ASP A 494 21.04 -15.48 14.36
CA ASP A 494 20.57 -14.09 14.30
C ASP A 494 19.88 -13.69 15.62
N ILE A 495 19.04 -14.56 16.18
CA ILE A 495 18.39 -14.34 17.49
C ILE A 495 19.42 -14.27 18.61
N LEU A 496 20.36 -15.22 18.68
CA LEU A 496 21.35 -15.29 19.75
C LEU A 496 22.26 -14.05 19.75
N ASN A 497 22.75 -13.65 18.58
CA ASN A 497 23.60 -12.46 18.42
C ASN A 497 22.83 -11.18 18.74
N PHE A 498 21.56 -11.09 18.31
CA PHE A 498 20.69 -9.97 18.66
C PHE A 498 20.51 -9.84 20.18
N LEU A 499 20.08 -10.92 20.85
CA LEU A 499 19.85 -10.93 22.29
C LEU A 499 21.14 -10.65 23.08
N ALA A 500 22.30 -11.05 22.57
CA ALA A 500 23.58 -10.75 23.20
C ALA A 500 23.90 -9.24 23.23
N THR A 501 23.48 -8.50 22.21
CA THR A 501 23.66 -7.03 22.12
C THR A 501 22.47 -6.25 22.69
N ARG A 502 21.38 -6.92 23.05
CA ARG A 502 20.14 -6.36 23.58
C ARG A 502 19.72 -7.10 24.86
N PRO A 503 20.37 -6.81 26.00
CA PRO A 503 20.29 -7.64 27.21
C PRO A 503 18.88 -7.80 27.79
N SER A 504 18.02 -6.79 27.60
CA SER A 504 16.66 -6.75 28.12
C SER A 504 15.62 -7.44 27.24
N GLU A 505 15.95 -7.75 25.99
CA GLU A 505 15.00 -8.30 25.03
C GLU A 505 14.78 -9.80 25.27
N ILE A 506 13.58 -10.28 24.94
CA ILE A 506 13.17 -11.68 25.04
C ILE A 506 12.43 -12.03 23.74
N VAL A 507 12.76 -13.17 23.14
CA VAL A 507 12.16 -13.68 21.91
C VAL A 507 11.37 -14.95 22.19
N VAL A 508 10.20 -15.08 21.58
CA VAL A 508 9.39 -16.29 21.55
C VAL A 508 9.47 -16.91 20.15
N VAL A 509 9.70 -18.21 20.09
CA VAL A 509 9.69 -19.00 18.86
C VAL A 509 8.65 -20.09 19.01
N GLU A 510 7.64 -20.07 18.16
CA GLU A 510 6.71 -21.18 18.03
C GLU A 510 7.16 -22.08 16.88
N LEU A 511 7.44 -23.35 17.19
CA LEU A 511 7.78 -24.37 16.21
C LEU A 511 6.51 -25.09 15.73
N LYS A 512 6.26 -25.13 14.43
CA LYS A 512 5.13 -25.85 13.81
C LYS A 512 5.55 -26.73 12.63
N SER A 513 4.64 -27.61 12.21
CA SER A 513 4.81 -28.49 11.05
C SER A 513 3.57 -28.52 10.14
N ASP A 514 2.71 -27.50 10.26
CA ASP A 514 1.53 -27.36 9.41
C ASP A 514 1.98 -27.15 7.95
N GLY A 515 1.30 -27.81 7.02
CA GLY A 515 1.64 -27.79 5.59
C GLY A 515 2.70 -28.80 5.14
N PHE A 516 3.37 -29.52 6.05
CA PHE A 516 4.39 -30.52 5.66
C PHE A 516 3.77 -31.71 4.92
N VAL A 517 4.36 -32.10 3.80
CA VAL A 517 3.83 -33.15 2.90
C VAL A 517 4.24 -34.56 3.28
N ILE A 518 5.41 -34.73 3.91
CA ILE A 518 5.93 -36.03 4.35
C ILE A 518 6.20 -35.93 5.85
N ARG A 519 5.20 -36.31 6.65
CA ARG A 519 5.26 -36.21 8.13
C ARG A 519 5.95 -37.40 8.80
N GLU A 520 6.12 -38.50 8.08
CA GLU A 520 6.69 -39.75 8.58
C GLU A 520 7.58 -40.39 7.50
N ASP A 521 8.59 -41.12 7.96
CA ASP A 521 9.45 -41.95 7.10
C ASP A 521 8.60 -42.93 6.28
N LYS A 522 8.90 -43.04 4.99
CA LYS A 522 8.20 -43.98 4.09
C LYS A 522 9.07 -45.17 3.80
N LEU A 523 8.51 -46.36 4.06
CA LEU A 523 9.14 -47.65 3.77
C LEU A 523 8.47 -48.31 2.57
N ARG A 524 9.26 -48.87 1.66
CA ARG A 524 8.80 -49.78 0.61
C ARG A 524 9.54 -51.09 0.76
N GLU A 525 8.80 -52.19 0.90
CA GLU A 525 9.37 -53.53 1.11
C GLU A 525 10.38 -53.58 2.29
N GLY A 526 10.08 -52.84 3.37
CA GLY A 526 10.93 -52.75 4.56
C GLY A 526 12.19 -51.88 4.41
N LYS A 527 12.40 -51.24 3.25
CA LYS A 527 13.51 -50.31 3.03
C LYS A 527 13.01 -48.87 3.04
N LEU A 528 13.76 -47.98 3.68
CA LEU A 528 13.50 -46.56 3.63
C LEU A 528 13.65 -46.05 2.19
N VAL A 529 12.61 -45.37 1.72
CA VAL A 529 12.59 -44.74 0.40
C VAL A 529 12.48 -43.22 0.48
N VAL A 530 11.91 -42.69 1.56
CA VAL A 530 11.75 -41.24 1.77
C VAL A 530 11.83 -40.96 3.26
N TYR A 531 12.64 -39.98 3.66
CA TYR A 531 12.67 -39.52 5.05
C TYR A 531 11.48 -38.61 5.38
N SER A 532 11.09 -38.56 6.65
CA SER A 532 10.24 -37.50 7.18
C SER A 532 10.90 -36.13 6.96
N MET A 533 10.09 -35.14 6.61
CA MET A 533 10.52 -33.74 6.64
C MET A 533 10.65 -33.22 8.09
N ILE A 534 9.98 -33.85 9.06
CA ILE A 534 9.97 -33.40 10.45
C ILE A 534 11.27 -33.88 11.13
N PRO A 535 12.14 -32.96 11.58
CA PRO A 535 13.33 -33.30 12.34
C PRO A 535 12.91 -33.77 13.74
N SER A 536 13.66 -34.69 14.30
CA SER A 536 13.49 -35.13 15.69
C SER A 536 13.94 -34.03 16.68
N PRO A 537 13.52 -34.10 17.96
CA PRO A 537 14.00 -33.20 19.00
C PRO A 537 15.54 -33.17 19.12
N ALA A 538 16.19 -34.32 18.96
CA ALA A 538 17.65 -34.43 19.01
C ALA A 538 18.32 -33.67 17.86
N GLU A 539 17.78 -33.76 16.64
CA GLU A 539 18.29 -33.02 15.48
C GLU A 539 18.11 -31.50 15.64
N LEU A 540 17.02 -31.06 16.28
CA LEU A 540 16.83 -29.64 16.62
C LEU A 540 17.81 -29.18 17.72
N ASP A 541 18.06 -30.02 18.72
CA ASP A 541 19.01 -29.74 19.81
C ASP A 541 20.45 -29.66 19.30
N GLU A 542 20.83 -30.50 18.33
CA GLU A 542 22.14 -30.44 17.66
C GLU A 542 22.35 -29.08 16.97
N VAL A 543 21.37 -28.59 16.21
CA VAL A 543 21.45 -27.28 15.56
C VAL A 543 21.45 -26.13 16.58
N TRP A 544 20.74 -26.28 17.70
CA TRP A 544 20.77 -25.30 18.79
C TRP A 544 22.16 -25.20 19.43
N GLU A 545 22.80 -26.31 19.74
CA GLU A 545 24.16 -26.31 20.28
C GLU A 545 25.18 -25.83 19.26
N GLU A 546 25.01 -26.17 17.97
CA GLU A 546 25.81 -25.59 16.87
C GLU A 546 25.69 -24.06 16.85
N ALA A 547 24.46 -23.52 16.87
CA ALA A 547 24.21 -22.08 16.88
C ALA A 547 24.85 -21.40 18.10
N ARG A 548 24.69 -21.96 19.31
CA ARG A 548 25.32 -21.43 20.52
C ARG A 548 26.85 -21.41 20.43
N ASN A 549 27.46 -22.45 19.85
CA ASN A 549 28.91 -22.51 19.70
C ASN A 549 29.44 -21.51 18.66
N LEU A 550 28.69 -21.31 17.58
CA LEU A 550 29.04 -20.38 16.51
C LEU A 550 28.69 -18.91 16.81
N ALA A 551 27.85 -18.64 17.81
CA ALA A 551 27.48 -17.28 18.18
C ALA A 551 28.71 -16.42 18.53
N GLU A 552 28.68 -15.16 18.12
CA GLU A 552 29.86 -14.28 18.09
C GLU A 552 30.29 -13.83 19.49
N LEU A 553 29.31 -13.54 20.34
CA LEU A 553 29.51 -12.99 21.68
C LEU A 553 29.39 -14.06 22.75
N GLU A 554 30.24 -14.01 23.77
CA GLU A 554 30.16 -14.93 24.92
C GLU A 554 28.77 -14.86 25.60
N SER A 555 28.21 -13.66 25.74
CA SER A 555 26.87 -13.44 26.29
C SER A 555 25.75 -14.09 25.45
N ALA A 556 26.00 -14.39 24.17
CA ALA A 556 25.07 -15.15 23.33
C ALA A 556 25.08 -16.64 23.73
N ARG A 557 26.26 -17.19 24.02
CA ARG A 557 26.44 -18.62 24.37
C ARG A 557 25.91 -18.97 25.75
N GLU A 558 25.76 -17.96 26.61
CA GLU A 558 25.17 -18.04 27.94
C GLU A 558 23.64 -17.91 27.95
N ILE A 559 22.99 -17.65 26.81
CA ILE A 559 21.54 -17.60 26.73
C ILE A 559 20.97 -18.99 27.01
N VAL A 560 19.97 -19.02 27.89
CA VAL A 560 19.24 -20.22 28.27
C VAL A 560 17.95 -20.30 27.46
N ARG A 561 17.68 -21.48 26.88
CA ARG A 561 16.41 -21.79 26.23
C ARG A 561 15.33 -22.05 27.29
N GLY A 562 14.26 -21.27 27.25
CA GLY A 562 13.07 -21.43 28.08
C GLY A 562 11.95 -22.22 27.38
N GLY A 563 10.98 -22.66 28.16
CA GLY A 563 9.77 -23.37 27.69
C GLY A 563 8.50 -22.52 27.79
N PRO A 564 7.34 -23.00 27.31
CA PRO A 564 6.10 -22.24 27.34
C PRO A 564 5.73 -21.72 28.74
N GLU A 565 5.99 -22.50 29.78
CA GLU A 565 5.76 -22.15 31.19
C GLU A 565 6.50 -20.87 31.62
N ASP A 566 7.64 -20.56 31.01
CA ASP A 566 8.43 -19.36 31.31
C ASP A 566 7.67 -18.06 30.93
N MET A 567 6.64 -18.13 30.07
CA MET A 567 5.80 -16.96 29.75
C MET A 567 5.03 -16.43 30.97
N SER A 568 4.77 -17.29 31.97
CA SER A 568 4.08 -16.88 33.21
C SER A 568 4.98 -16.19 34.23
N ARG A 569 6.30 -16.25 34.02
CA ARG A 569 7.31 -15.69 34.92
C ARG A 569 7.49 -14.20 34.70
N SER A 570 8.03 -13.51 35.71
CA SER A 570 8.28 -12.08 35.60
C SER A 570 9.40 -11.78 34.60
N ILE A 571 9.28 -10.65 33.89
CA ILE A 571 10.28 -10.21 32.91
C ILE A 571 11.67 -10.12 33.55
N GLY A 572 11.77 -9.61 34.78
CA GLY A 572 13.03 -9.49 35.51
C GLY A 572 13.69 -10.82 35.85
N GLU A 573 12.91 -11.86 36.18
CA GLU A 573 13.44 -13.20 36.42
C GLU A 573 14.01 -13.82 35.14
N LEU A 574 13.30 -13.69 34.02
CA LEU A 574 13.74 -14.20 32.72
C LEU A 574 15.05 -13.57 32.27
N ILE A 575 15.17 -12.25 32.39
CA ILE A 575 16.41 -11.51 32.08
C ILE A 575 17.55 -11.97 32.99
N LYS A 576 17.30 -12.04 34.31
CA LYS A 576 18.31 -12.43 35.31
C LYS A 576 18.84 -13.85 35.09
N GLU A 577 17.96 -14.79 34.72
CA GLU A 577 18.32 -16.17 34.43
C GLU A 577 18.79 -16.39 32.99
N LYS A 578 18.87 -15.33 32.19
CA LYS A 578 19.25 -15.38 30.77
C LYS A 578 18.30 -16.26 29.93
N ARG A 579 17.07 -16.53 30.41
CA ARG A 579 15.99 -17.23 29.70
C ARG A 579 15.32 -16.29 28.71
N ARG A 580 16.03 -16.00 27.62
CA ARG A 580 15.67 -14.90 26.69
C ARG A 580 15.24 -15.38 25.31
N ILE A 581 15.25 -16.69 25.10
CA ILE A 581 14.55 -17.35 23.99
C ILE A 581 13.59 -18.38 24.58
N ILE A 582 12.30 -18.20 24.37
CA ILE A 582 11.23 -19.09 24.82
C ILE A 582 10.77 -19.90 23.61
N VAL A 583 10.85 -21.23 23.69
CA VAL A 583 10.47 -22.12 22.58
C VAL A 583 9.17 -22.84 22.91
N VAL A 584 8.18 -22.67 22.04
CA VAL A 584 6.91 -23.40 22.07
C VAL A 584 6.94 -24.47 20.98
N ASP A 585 7.24 -25.71 21.36
CA ASP A 585 7.39 -26.82 20.41
C ASP A 585 6.04 -27.52 20.13
N GLN A 586 5.22 -26.94 19.26
CA GLN A 586 3.97 -27.58 18.82
C GLN A 586 4.19 -28.77 17.89
N VAL A 587 5.41 -28.96 17.36
CA VAL A 587 5.75 -30.10 16.50
C VAL A 587 5.80 -31.38 17.30
N HIS A 588 6.55 -31.37 18.40
CA HIS A 588 6.80 -32.56 19.23
C HIS A 588 5.92 -32.61 20.47
N GLN A 589 5.40 -31.46 20.92
CA GLN A 589 4.52 -31.36 22.07
C GLN A 589 3.22 -30.61 21.70
N PRO A 590 2.35 -31.21 20.86
CA PRO A 590 1.10 -30.57 20.47
C PRO A 590 0.27 -30.17 21.69
N GLY A 591 -0.16 -28.92 21.75
CA GLY A 591 -0.97 -28.41 22.86
C GLY A 591 -0.16 -28.03 24.11
N CYS A 592 1.18 -27.94 24.02
CA CYS A 592 2.02 -27.38 25.09
C CYS A 592 1.69 -25.91 25.40
N TRP A 593 1.06 -25.20 24.46
CA TRP A 593 0.46 -23.89 24.67
C TRP A 593 -0.89 -23.80 23.97
N VAL A 594 -1.95 -23.55 24.75
CA VAL A 594 -3.30 -23.32 24.24
C VAL A 594 -3.46 -21.85 23.91
N ARG A 595 -3.94 -21.53 22.70
CA ARG A 595 -4.19 -20.15 22.26
C ARG A 595 -5.37 -20.05 21.30
N GLY A 596 -6.00 -18.89 21.28
CA GLY A 596 -6.89 -18.49 20.18
C GLY A 596 -6.08 -17.97 18.99
N ASP A 597 -6.62 -18.12 17.79
CA ASP A 597 -6.07 -17.56 16.55
C ASP A 597 -7.21 -16.86 15.82
N SER A 598 -7.03 -15.60 15.43
CA SER A 598 -8.04 -14.83 14.70
C SER A 598 -8.12 -15.19 13.22
N TYR A 599 -7.19 -15.99 12.70
CA TYR A 599 -7.20 -16.37 11.30
C TYR A 599 -8.38 -17.26 10.93
N ASP A 600 -9.10 -16.88 9.88
CA ASP A 600 -10.18 -17.67 9.28
C ASP A 600 -10.12 -17.54 7.77
N HIS A 601 -9.98 -18.66 7.06
CA HIS A 601 -9.79 -18.69 5.60
C HIS A 601 -10.91 -17.99 4.82
N VAL A 602 -12.15 -17.99 5.35
CA VAL A 602 -13.30 -17.39 4.67
C VAL A 602 -13.35 -15.90 4.99
N ALA A 603 -13.21 -15.54 6.27
CA ALA A 603 -13.27 -14.16 6.73
C ALA A 603 -12.08 -13.32 6.23
N TYR A 604 -10.90 -13.92 6.00
CA TYR A 604 -9.71 -13.23 5.49
C TYR A 604 -9.63 -13.25 3.97
N ASN A 605 -10.52 -13.98 3.28
CA ASN A 605 -10.66 -13.92 1.83
C ASN A 605 -11.71 -12.88 1.41
N THR A 606 -11.53 -11.64 1.82
CA THR A 606 -12.50 -10.55 1.62
C THR A 606 -11.79 -9.24 1.31
N ASP A 607 -12.42 -8.36 0.52
CA ASP A 607 -12.02 -6.96 0.28
C ASP A 607 -12.79 -5.93 1.10
N GLU A 608 -13.51 -6.41 2.10
CA GLU A 608 -14.13 -5.58 3.11
C GLU A 608 -13.40 -5.77 4.44
N PRO A 609 -13.04 -4.72 5.19
CA PRO A 609 -12.37 -4.89 6.47
C PRO A 609 -13.28 -5.53 7.55
N ALA A 610 -14.60 -5.45 7.38
CA ALA A 610 -15.57 -5.86 8.40
C ALA A 610 -15.49 -7.33 8.85
N PRO A 611 -15.36 -8.34 7.96
CA PRO A 611 -15.22 -9.74 8.38
C PRO A 611 -13.90 -10.01 9.13
N ILE A 612 -12.81 -9.34 8.75
CA ILE A 612 -11.52 -9.45 9.44
C ILE A 612 -11.64 -8.87 10.85
N ILE A 613 -12.23 -7.67 10.98
CA ILE A 613 -12.49 -7.02 12.27
C ILE A 613 -13.37 -7.93 13.15
N ALA A 614 -14.43 -8.53 12.60
CA ALA A 614 -15.29 -9.44 13.34
C ALA A 614 -14.53 -10.67 13.88
N SER A 615 -13.61 -11.24 13.09
CA SER A 615 -12.76 -12.34 13.57
C SER A 615 -11.80 -11.90 14.68
N LEU A 616 -11.21 -10.69 14.57
CA LEU A 616 -10.37 -10.12 15.63
C LEU A 616 -11.16 -9.89 16.92
N GLU A 617 -12.36 -9.30 16.82
CA GLU A 617 -13.26 -9.06 17.96
C GLU A 617 -13.69 -10.36 18.62
N LYS A 618 -14.01 -11.39 17.83
CA LYS A 618 -14.36 -12.73 18.33
C LYS A 618 -13.20 -13.33 19.13
N THR A 619 -11.99 -13.37 18.55
CA THR A 619 -10.81 -13.90 19.25
C THR A 619 -10.49 -13.08 20.50
N HIS A 620 -10.66 -11.76 20.45
CA HIS A 620 -10.52 -10.90 21.62
C HIS A 620 -11.53 -11.25 22.72
N ALA A 621 -12.81 -11.40 22.40
CA ALA A 621 -13.83 -11.80 23.35
C ALA A 621 -13.53 -13.18 23.98
N GLU A 622 -13.17 -14.18 23.16
CA GLU A 622 -12.83 -15.52 23.62
C GLU A 622 -11.58 -15.55 24.52
N SER A 623 -10.57 -14.73 24.22
CA SER A 623 -9.35 -14.62 25.03
C SER A 623 -9.52 -13.78 26.30
N SER A 624 -10.49 -12.86 26.33
CA SER A 624 -10.74 -11.96 27.47
C SER A 624 -11.57 -12.60 28.58
N HIS A 625 -12.31 -13.68 28.27
CA HIS A 625 -13.02 -14.49 29.26
C HIS A 625 -12.10 -15.58 29.84
N ALA A 626 -11.29 -15.18 30.82
CA ALA A 626 -10.46 -16.11 31.60
C ALA A 626 -11.33 -16.90 32.61
N GLU A 627 -11.99 -17.97 32.17
CA GLU A 627 -12.70 -18.87 33.10
C GLU A 627 -11.88 -20.09 33.54
N GLU A 628 -10.82 -20.48 32.82
CA GLU A 628 -9.95 -21.57 33.25
C GLU A 628 -8.73 -21.02 33.98
N ALA A 629 -8.68 -21.23 35.30
CA ALA A 629 -7.47 -21.00 36.07
C ALA A 629 -6.29 -21.75 35.41
N PRO A 630 -5.08 -21.15 35.34
CA PRO A 630 -3.91 -21.83 34.82
C PRO A 630 -3.79 -23.21 35.45
N THR A 631 -3.81 -24.27 34.63
CA THR A 631 -3.55 -25.62 35.14
C THR A 631 -2.10 -25.66 35.61
N GLU A 632 -1.83 -26.27 36.75
CA GLU A 632 -0.47 -26.35 37.30
C GLU A 632 0.50 -26.91 36.25
N GLY A 633 1.55 -26.14 35.92
CA GLY A 633 2.53 -26.49 34.89
C GLY A 633 2.17 -26.13 33.44
N LYS A 634 1.06 -25.42 33.17
CA LYS A 634 0.71 -24.93 31.83
C LYS A 634 0.73 -23.39 31.75
N PRO A 635 1.22 -22.81 30.65
CA PRO A 635 1.17 -21.37 30.44
C PRO A 635 -0.26 -20.82 30.39
N PRO A 636 -0.46 -19.52 30.64
CA PRO A 636 -1.73 -18.87 30.40
C PRO A 636 -2.14 -19.01 28.93
N ARG A 637 -3.45 -19.08 28.69
CA ARG A 637 -4.01 -19.12 27.33
C ARG A 637 -3.57 -17.87 26.56
N GLY A 638 -2.98 -18.09 25.39
CA GLY A 638 -2.57 -17.01 24.50
C GLY A 638 -3.64 -16.58 23.50
N CYS A 639 -3.32 -15.54 22.74
CA CYS A 639 -4.05 -15.18 21.53
C CYS A 639 -3.07 -14.72 20.44
N ILE A 640 -3.38 -15.09 19.20
CA ILE A 640 -2.72 -14.57 18.00
C ILE A 640 -3.75 -13.74 17.25
N TYR A 641 -3.40 -12.47 17.03
CA TYR A 641 -4.16 -11.57 16.17
C TYR A 641 -3.43 -11.46 14.83
N GLN A 642 -3.92 -12.21 13.85
CA GLN A 642 -3.37 -12.18 12.51
C GLN A 642 -3.86 -10.92 11.77
N LEU A 643 -2.90 -10.08 11.36
CA LEU A 643 -3.16 -8.85 10.60
C LEU A 643 -2.75 -8.95 9.13
N GLN A 644 -2.36 -10.16 8.70
CA GLN A 644 -1.93 -10.49 7.36
C GLN A 644 -2.98 -11.39 6.70
N ALA A 645 -3.49 -11.01 5.52
CA ALA A 645 -4.33 -11.90 4.74
C ALA A 645 -3.48 -12.97 4.05
N THR A 646 -3.99 -14.19 3.96
CA THR A 646 -3.35 -15.29 3.25
C THR A 646 -4.33 -15.79 2.18
N PRO A 647 -4.00 -15.71 0.89
CA PRO A 647 -4.82 -16.27 -0.18
C PRO A 647 -4.73 -17.79 -0.13
N THR A 648 -5.75 -18.44 0.43
CA THR A 648 -5.75 -19.90 0.61
C THR A 648 -6.99 -20.58 0.07
N ALA A 649 -8.01 -19.81 -0.33
CA ALA A 649 -9.29 -20.36 -0.77
C ALA A 649 -9.28 -20.75 -2.26
N ASN A 650 -8.67 -19.95 -3.14
CA ASN A 650 -8.64 -20.15 -4.59
C ASN A 650 -7.22 -20.05 -5.15
N LEU A 651 -6.33 -20.95 -4.73
CA LEU A 651 -4.90 -20.91 -5.08
C LEU A 651 -4.63 -20.81 -6.61
N LEU A 652 -5.46 -21.44 -7.44
CA LEU A 652 -5.34 -21.35 -8.91
C LEU A 652 -5.59 -19.93 -9.41
N ASP A 653 -6.66 -19.26 -8.96
CA ASP A 653 -6.97 -17.88 -9.34
C ASP A 653 -5.88 -16.93 -8.84
N ASP A 654 -5.42 -17.16 -7.59
CA ASP A 654 -4.38 -16.35 -6.97
C ASP A 654 -3.05 -16.46 -7.72
N VAL A 655 -2.68 -17.64 -8.23
CA VAL A 655 -1.45 -17.80 -9.01
C VAL A 655 -1.59 -17.30 -10.45
N PHE A 656 -2.73 -17.51 -11.11
CA PHE A 656 -2.95 -16.87 -12.40
C PHE A 656 -2.87 -15.33 -12.27
N ALA A 657 -3.41 -14.78 -11.18
CA ALA A 657 -3.23 -13.37 -10.84
C ALA A 657 -1.75 -13.04 -10.57
N SER A 658 -1.03 -13.87 -9.83
CA SER A 658 0.40 -13.65 -9.50
C SER A 658 1.31 -13.58 -10.73
N LEU A 659 0.99 -14.29 -11.81
CA LEU A 659 1.71 -14.17 -13.08
C LEU A 659 1.56 -12.79 -13.73
N THR A 660 0.42 -12.16 -13.50
CA THR A 660 0.10 -10.82 -14.01
C THR A 660 0.62 -9.70 -13.11
N TYR A 661 0.97 -10.01 -11.86
CA TYR A 661 1.45 -9.03 -10.88
C TYR A 661 2.91 -8.64 -11.12
N SER A 662 3.24 -7.42 -10.70
CA SER A 662 4.61 -6.95 -10.53
C SER A 662 5.41 -7.85 -9.59
N ASP A 663 6.71 -8.02 -9.85
CA ASP A 663 7.64 -8.67 -8.91
C ASP A 663 7.74 -7.90 -7.58
N SER A 664 7.42 -6.60 -7.64
CA SER A 664 7.27 -5.68 -6.50
C SER A 664 6.14 -6.02 -5.55
N SER A 665 5.23 -6.93 -5.93
CA SER A 665 4.05 -7.33 -5.17
C SER A 665 4.26 -8.69 -4.54
N SER A 666 3.58 -8.98 -3.43
CA SER A 666 3.36 -10.33 -2.94
C SER A 666 1.88 -10.52 -2.64
N LEU A 667 1.33 -11.71 -2.93
CA LEU A 667 -0.05 -12.05 -2.56
C LEU A 667 -0.22 -12.13 -1.04
N LEU A 668 0.87 -12.21 -0.29
CA LEU A 668 0.90 -12.32 1.16
C LEU A 668 1.13 -10.96 1.84
N THR A 669 1.63 -9.95 1.10
CA THR A 669 1.57 -8.52 1.50
C THR A 669 0.21 -7.89 1.23
N TYR A 670 -0.74 -8.72 0.80
CA TYR A 670 -2.08 -8.29 0.50
C TYR A 670 -2.81 -7.94 1.80
N VAL A 671 -3.02 -6.65 2.01
CA VAL A 671 -4.08 -6.15 2.87
C VAL A 671 -5.18 -5.77 1.90
N LYS A 672 -6.20 -6.62 1.81
CA LYS A 672 -7.35 -6.36 0.94
C LYS A 672 -8.13 -5.15 1.44
#